data_AF-A0A368H5J2-F1
#
_entry.id   AF-A0A368H5J2-F1
#
_cell.length_a   1.000
_cell.length_b   1.000
_cell.length_c   1.000
_cell.angle_alpha   90.00
_cell.angle_beta   90.00
_cell.angle_gamma   90.00
#
_symmetry.space_group_name_H-M   'P 1'
#
loop_
_entity.id
_entity.type
_entity.pdbx_description
1 polymer ?
#
loop_
_entity_poly.entity_id
_entity_poly.type
_entity_poly.pdbx_seq_one_letter_code
_entity_poly.pdbx_strand_id
1 'polypeptide(L)'
;MLPYQQQLNYDDTFPKFRLIDGATVRDGRLQALFRDRWRSVCTMVTNWTSIDTTTACRSMGYSDGGFLKWHLRNNDTYPLAMPRPDCHPGANSLWDCPGFADPNAIRLSENLCQGEDDLGLVCWGAPTFQGWAKHWKGIQIYNSPYTYVSADPDHVAVQKESLSRMEYVDILYAGYDGSTKNTTAALWIEGVAPIMNGLRIERSARDGLYIYEPSGPILIANSTFSWNRGHGIMVDNTTDGRVFINMTRIENNYGDGVWYRQKTGSNLLTHGIRNRRDFAEFTFAEEKPRADICRQHSLPSQYFFPHLLMAHLDNGTLYDPAIPPSCWIAISLPPRLHYTYSLQFMNVRNLNPPSTSSTHLIVCDATQERNACALERLRIPILDGIYPQTVSLKSGATPLYLALEHQQEGNTAGYVVGDVDVLFRVHASVTDKAFYGLNITNSIINGNIGNGVFGKDIRERTALSNVTVNLNQGLAGFLVKDGAADIWLNDTRIQENWGDGAAFHFNDSSPFLALHQEIVFKGRPSNNIFYLPTIVADNLWGGVLVLINWVEFLSNTYHPALEIHSCRGFGMARTVVDVTGNRIEGNTGMGFRMAPSVNVLAFVNSNQFLNNNDTALFIKNADHPQLWPLRANVTISKNAFKFNRGKYIISIGLNEDASAQQLIFNQQNEIRENIVFNPYPELRPRSTPYAAMVVSSSNVIIRRNCFKNPQAAYEIGTELMEHAKRIDAKENNWGSPVPSQFMSKIFDQFNRYSLAVIEVGPYAAVCNQRNPHITYLQEFFREFRKDSQPFVLGGTIYENHDLIPGRYTVTDDLHVVPGAKLTIAPGSVLEFHDGVGMLVQGELSRTEFFGPEKKVIFTSKPFVLAKNKNIRLVDDDGSDDVTEGRLEVFVDGSWGTVCNRTWSAKLAQMACNQLGLVSDPEFFENWRIFRTKGDLPMIMDNIRCEENEVDLTKCRHDGVSHNVPAGCRDTEVVAIRCAEPRWAGVRYSLLANPPTFTGQTTMHNWIIEKAGLFDFRTPEFSPALQIDWNYHVFHNLEIRNNFWNGIDIIYNDLIKKPAIRNSIVTNNRRNGMHLRSVGITLEEMSLTRSGQAGLRYNPSISSSLQRDIVSWLDMREQPELEANNIYIIPDNAYHTIEVIESHLNQRKFLIAKPTAECPEVPLERCLFNMKLHASGFGYGLPAKMAIQVSAFTIDHATWIMFLATRYQHQITKFTIQPE
;
A
#
# COMPACT_ATOMS: atom_id res chain seq x y z
N MET A 1 -40.62 36.58 -28.60
CA MET A 1 -41.16 35.24 -28.94
C MET A 1 -40.99 35.05 -30.44
N LEU A 2 -40.10 34.17 -30.88
CA LEU A 2 -39.99 33.81 -32.30
C LEU A 2 -40.98 32.66 -32.62
N PRO A 3 -41.70 32.68 -33.75
CA PRO A 3 -42.90 31.84 -33.95
C PRO A 3 -42.65 30.43 -34.51
N TYR A 4 -41.44 29.86 -34.42
CA TYR A 4 -41.13 28.58 -35.09
C TYR A 4 -40.21 27.62 -34.35
N GLN A 5 -40.25 27.58 -33.01
CA GLN A 5 -39.79 26.39 -32.29
C GLN A 5 -41.01 25.51 -32.00
N GLN A 6 -41.41 24.71 -33.00
CA GLN A 6 -42.13 23.46 -32.68
C GLN A 6 -41.31 22.76 -31.61
N GLN A 7 -41.93 22.50 -30.46
CA GLN A 7 -41.35 21.71 -29.38
C GLN A 7 -40.80 20.43 -30.01
N LEU A 8 -39.48 20.37 -30.17
CA LEU A 8 -38.82 19.23 -30.79
C LEU A 8 -38.96 18.08 -29.82
N ASN A 9 -39.60 16.98 -30.26
CA ASN A 9 -39.43 15.70 -29.57
C ASN A 9 -37.95 15.35 -29.66
N TYR A 10 -37.26 15.52 -28.54
CA TYR A 10 -35.85 15.23 -28.34
C TYR A 10 -35.78 14.07 -27.34
N ASP A 11 -34.79 13.19 -27.48
CA ASP A 11 -34.67 12.06 -26.56
C ASP A 11 -34.36 12.58 -25.14
N ASP A 12 -35.25 12.31 -24.19
CA ASP A 12 -35.10 12.72 -22.79
C ASP A 12 -34.13 11.82 -22.01
N THR A 13 -33.72 10.70 -22.60
CA THR A 13 -32.80 9.74 -21.99
C THR A 13 -31.57 9.53 -22.87
N PHE A 14 -30.39 9.53 -22.24
CA PHE A 14 -29.15 9.21 -22.92
C PHE A 14 -29.03 7.71 -23.26
N PRO A 15 -28.21 7.35 -24.27
CA PRO A 15 -27.88 5.98 -24.59
C PRO A 15 -27.38 5.15 -23.40
N LYS A 16 -27.69 3.84 -23.42
CA LYS A 16 -27.18 2.84 -22.46
C LYS A 16 -25.80 2.28 -22.85
N PHE A 17 -25.07 2.95 -23.72
CA PHE A 17 -23.70 2.60 -24.12
C PHE A 17 -22.88 3.88 -24.06
N ARG A 18 -21.58 3.82 -23.81
CA ARG A 18 -20.69 4.99 -23.82
C ARG A 18 -19.26 4.58 -24.19
N LEU A 19 -18.45 5.59 -24.52
CA LEU A 19 -17.00 5.44 -24.70
C LEU A 19 -16.29 6.24 -23.60
N ILE A 20 -15.29 5.62 -22.95
CA ILE A 20 -14.45 6.24 -21.91
C ILE A 20 -12.96 6.06 -22.24
N ASP A 21 -12.05 6.71 -21.50
CA ASP A 21 -10.58 6.66 -21.73
C ASP A 21 -10.10 7.19 -23.11
N GLY A 22 -10.99 7.72 -23.94
CA GLY A 22 -10.65 8.36 -25.21
C GLY A 22 -10.40 9.85 -25.08
N ALA A 23 -9.98 10.48 -26.18
CA ALA A 23 -9.79 11.93 -26.24
C ALA A 23 -11.12 12.69 -26.36
N THR A 24 -12.17 12.03 -26.84
CA THR A 24 -13.51 12.58 -27.03
C THR A 24 -14.58 11.57 -26.66
N VAL A 25 -15.84 11.99 -26.55
CA VAL A 25 -16.99 11.07 -26.39
C VAL A 25 -17.25 10.12 -27.59
N ARG A 26 -16.46 10.25 -28.67
CA ARG A 26 -16.57 9.44 -29.89
C ARG A 26 -15.54 8.33 -29.98
N ASP A 27 -14.54 8.32 -29.12
CA ASP A 27 -13.47 7.33 -29.15
C ASP A 27 -13.18 6.82 -27.74
N GLY A 28 -12.67 5.60 -27.64
CA GLY A 28 -12.24 5.01 -26.37
C GLY A 28 -12.82 3.63 -26.10
N ARG A 29 -12.71 3.19 -24.85
CA ARG A 29 -13.21 1.91 -24.34
C ARG A 29 -14.73 1.87 -24.33
N LEU A 30 -15.31 0.86 -24.96
CA LEU A 30 -16.76 0.64 -24.95
C LEU A 30 -17.24 0.16 -23.59
N GLN A 31 -18.23 0.88 -23.04
CA GLN A 31 -18.99 0.45 -21.88
C GLN A 31 -20.49 0.37 -22.17
N ALA A 32 -21.16 -0.60 -21.57
CA ALA A 32 -22.60 -0.77 -21.61
C ALA A 32 -23.20 -0.61 -20.21
N LEU A 33 -24.31 0.12 -20.10
CA LEU A 33 -25.13 0.18 -18.90
C LEU A 33 -25.99 -1.08 -18.84
N PHE A 34 -25.57 -2.02 -18.00
CA PHE A 34 -26.20 -3.33 -17.87
C PHE A 34 -26.41 -3.68 -16.39
N ARG A 35 -27.68 -3.86 -16.02
CA ARG A 35 -28.16 -4.04 -14.63
C ARG A 35 -27.70 -2.93 -13.71
N ASP A 36 -28.04 -1.69 -14.09
CA ASP A 36 -27.75 -0.45 -13.37
C ASP A 36 -26.25 -0.20 -13.06
N ARG A 37 -25.35 -0.79 -13.87
CA ARG A 37 -23.91 -0.55 -13.80
C ARG A 37 -23.29 -0.40 -15.18
N TRP A 38 -22.35 0.54 -15.32
CA TRP A 38 -21.51 0.66 -16.50
C TRP A 38 -20.43 -0.42 -16.49
N ARG A 39 -20.29 -1.15 -17.60
CA ARG A 39 -19.41 -2.31 -17.73
C ARG A 39 -18.64 -2.28 -19.03
N SER A 40 -17.33 -2.43 -18.95
CA SER A 40 -16.42 -2.51 -20.11
C SER A 40 -16.71 -3.75 -20.93
N VAL A 41 -16.72 -3.65 -22.27
CA VAL A 41 -17.07 -4.76 -23.16
C VAL A 41 -15.81 -5.47 -23.62
N CYS A 42 -15.76 -6.79 -23.43
CA CYS A 42 -14.65 -7.64 -23.88
C CYS A 42 -15.15 -8.76 -24.80
N THR A 43 -14.31 -9.19 -25.74
CA THR A 43 -14.75 -9.99 -26.89
C THR A 43 -14.53 -11.49 -26.79
N MET A 44 -13.82 -12.03 -25.79
CA MET A 44 -13.58 -13.47 -25.62
C MET A 44 -13.28 -14.22 -26.94
N VAL A 45 -12.15 -13.93 -27.59
CA VAL A 45 -11.74 -14.38 -28.94
C VAL A 45 -12.56 -13.68 -30.04
N THR A 46 -11.90 -12.81 -30.81
CA THR A 46 -12.53 -11.81 -31.70
C THR A 46 -13.49 -12.41 -32.74
N ASN A 47 -14.80 -12.26 -32.52
CA ASN A 47 -15.85 -12.50 -33.54
C ASN A 47 -16.68 -11.24 -33.85
N TRP A 48 -16.25 -10.07 -33.39
CA TRP A 48 -16.87 -8.80 -33.77
C TRP A 48 -16.57 -8.46 -35.22
N THR A 49 -17.62 -8.23 -35.99
CA THR A 49 -17.55 -7.78 -37.38
C THR A 49 -17.58 -6.26 -37.46
N SER A 50 -17.29 -5.70 -38.64
CA SER A 50 -17.49 -4.27 -38.88
C SER A 50 -18.96 -3.85 -38.69
N ILE A 51 -19.92 -4.75 -38.95
CA ILE A 51 -21.36 -4.48 -38.73
C ILE A 51 -21.65 -4.31 -37.24
N ASP A 52 -21.02 -5.12 -36.38
CA ASP A 52 -21.18 -5.03 -34.93
C ASP A 52 -20.59 -3.73 -34.37
N THR A 53 -19.39 -3.33 -34.82
CA THR A 53 -18.79 -2.06 -34.42
C THR A 53 -19.59 -0.85 -34.91
N THR A 54 -20.11 -0.89 -36.15
CA THR A 54 -21.03 0.13 -36.67
C THR A 54 -22.32 0.18 -35.85
N THR A 55 -22.89 -0.97 -35.48
CA THR A 55 -24.12 -1.04 -34.67
C THR A 55 -23.90 -0.54 -33.23
N ALA A 56 -22.72 -0.81 -32.66
CA ALA A 56 -22.31 -0.24 -31.37
C ALA A 56 -22.32 1.30 -31.41
N CYS A 57 -21.77 1.89 -32.47
CA CYS A 57 -21.81 3.34 -32.67
C CYS A 57 -23.23 3.88 -32.90
N ARG A 58 -24.10 3.16 -33.62
CA ARG A 58 -25.53 3.49 -33.74
C ARG A 58 -26.25 3.50 -32.41
N SER A 59 -25.90 2.57 -31.53
CA SER A 59 -26.45 2.49 -30.17
C SER A 59 -26.15 3.73 -29.34
N MET A 60 -25.06 4.44 -29.65
CA MET A 60 -24.62 5.68 -28.99
C MET A 60 -25.07 6.94 -29.74
N GLY A 61 -25.83 6.80 -30.82
CA GLY A 61 -26.37 7.94 -31.58
C GLY A 61 -25.56 8.35 -32.82
N TYR A 62 -24.66 7.50 -33.34
CA TYR A 62 -23.84 7.76 -34.52
C TYR A 62 -24.17 6.83 -35.70
N SER A 63 -24.15 7.31 -36.94
CA SER A 63 -24.53 6.45 -38.08
C SER A 63 -23.55 5.31 -38.36
N ASP A 64 -22.27 5.48 -38.01
CA ASP A 64 -21.19 4.54 -38.35
C ASP A 64 -20.02 4.55 -37.35
N GLY A 65 -19.11 3.59 -37.46
CA GLY A 65 -17.93 3.48 -36.61
C GLY A 65 -17.09 2.22 -36.82
N GLY A 66 -16.01 2.10 -36.06
CA GLY A 66 -15.05 1.01 -36.22
C GLY A 66 -14.18 0.77 -35.00
N PHE A 67 -13.35 -0.26 -35.10
CA PHE A 67 -12.36 -0.60 -34.09
C PHE A 67 -11.25 0.46 -34.02
N LEU A 68 -10.90 0.88 -32.81
CA LEU A 68 -9.81 1.83 -32.55
C LEU A 68 -8.54 1.10 -32.13
N LYS A 69 -8.61 0.48 -30.95
CA LYS A 69 -7.50 -0.24 -30.32
C LYS A 69 -8.04 -1.11 -29.19
N TRP A 70 -7.18 -1.99 -28.74
CA TRP A 70 -7.35 -2.71 -27.49
C TRP A 70 -6.96 -1.81 -26.31
N HIS A 71 -7.81 -1.74 -25.28
CA HIS A 71 -7.52 -1.01 -24.04
C HIS A 71 -7.10 -1.99 -22.95
N LEU A 72 -5.93 -1.75 -22.35
CA LEU A 72 -5.52 -2.45 -21.14
C LEU A 72 -6.65 -2.34 -20.11
N ARG A 73 -7.01 -3.49 -19.55
CA ARG A 73 -8.10 -3.60 -18.60
C ARG A 73 -7.82 -2.73 -17.39
N ASN A 74 -8.71 -1.77 -17.12
CA ASN A 74 -8.78 -1.10 -15.82
C ASN A 74 -9.62 -1.96 -14.87
N ASN A 75 -9.42 -1.77 -13.56
CA ASN A 75 -10.11 -2.50 -12.49
C ASN A 75 -11.61 -2.14 -12.39
N ASP A 76 -12.32 -2.03 -13.51
CA ASP A 76 -13.74 -1.72 -13.61
C ASP A 76 -14.54 -2.96 -13.19
N THR A 77 -15.50 -2.83 -12.27
CA THR A 77 -15.89 -3.97 -11.41
C THR A 77 -16.18 -5.33 -12.08
N TYR A 78 -16.79 -5.42 -13.27
CA TYR A 78 -16.90 -6.67 -14.02
C TYR A 78 -17.22 -6.36 -15.50
N PRO A 79 -16.40 -6.83 -16.47
CA PRO A 79 -16.65 -6.57 -17.88
C PRO A 79 -17.82 -7.41 -18.41
N LEU A 80 -18.48 -6.87 -19.42
CA LEU A 80 -19.52 -7.51 -20.22
C LEU A 80 -18.84 -8.33 -21.30
N ALA A 81 -18.89 -9.66 -21.16
CA ALA A 81 -18.32 -10.57 -22.13
C ALA A 81 -19.31 -10.77 -23.28
N MET A 82 -18.96 -10.28 -24.46
CA MET A 82 -19.78 -10.38 -25.65
C MET A 82 -18.96 -10.95 -26.81
N PRO A 83 -18.91 -12.29 -26.95
CA PRO A 83 -18.14 -12.91 -28.02
C PRO A 83 -18.74 -12.67 -29.39
N ARG A 84 -20.06 -12.78 -29.53
CA ARG A 84 -20.74 -12.72 -30.83
C ARG A 84 -22.04 -11.92 -30.74
N PRO A 85 -22.00 -10.61 -31.05
CA PRO A 85 -23.22 -9.80 -31.15
C PRO A 85 -24.16 -10.25 -32.29
N ASP A 86 -23.60 -10.67 -33.43
CA ASP A 86 -24.30 -11.14 -34.64
C ASP A 86 -25.30 -10.13 -35.21
N CYS A 87 -24.92 -8.85 -35.24
CA CYS A 87 -25.79 -7.77 -35.68
C CYS A 87 -26.07 -7.85 -37.18
N HIS A 88 -27.34 -7.73 -37.57
CA HIS A 88 -27.74 -7.48 -38.95
C HIS A 88 -27.48 -6.01 -39.37
N PRO A 89 -27.22 -5.72 -40.67
CA PRO A 89 -26.90 -4.37 -41.14
C PRO A 89 -27.95 -3.28 -40.86
N GLY A 90 -29.21 -3.68 -40.58
CA GLY A 90 -30.33 -2.79 -40.27
C GLY A 90 -30.54 -2.49 -38.78
N ALA A 91 -29.74 -3.07 -37.88
CA ALA A 91 -29.85 -2.80 -36.44
C ALA A 91 -29.58 -1.32 -36.10
N ASN A 92 -30.41 -0.77 -35.21
CA ASN A 92 -30.24 0.58 -34.67
C ASN A 92 -29.52 0.57 -33.32
N SER A 93 -29.68 -0.51 -32.55
CA SER A 93 -28.98 -0.71 -31.28
C SER A 93 -28.37 -2.10 -31.19
N LEU A 94 -27.31 -2.25 -30.40
CA LEU A 94 -26.76 -3.54 -30.00
C LEU A 94 -27.81 -4.39 -29.32
N TRP A 95 -28.76 -3.79 -28.59
CA TRP A 95 -29.89 -4.51 -27.98
C TRP A 95 -30.84 -5.16 -28.99
N ASP A 96 -30.82 -4.73 -30.26
CA ASP A 96 -31.60 -5.35 -31.35
C ASP A 96 -30.87 -6.57 -31.95
N CYS A 97 -29.59 -6.78 -31.60
CA CYS A 97 -28.80 -7.87 -32.13
C CYS A 97 -29.10 -9.18 -31.39
N PRO A 98 -29.13 -10.33 -32.10
CA PRO A 98 -29.39 -11.64 -31.51
C PRO A 98 -28.56 -11.94 -30.25
N GLY A 99 -27.27 -11.55 -30.23
CA GLY A 99 -26.39 -11.77 -29.09
C GLY A 99 -26.75 -10.97 -27.83
N PHE A 100 -27.50 -9.88 -27.96
CA PHE A 100 -27.96 -9.04 -26.84
C PHE A 100 -29.46 -9.19 -26.55
N ALA A 101 -30.20 -9.92 -27.40
CA ALA A 101 -31.66 -10.06 -27.29
C ALA A 101 -32.12 -10.78 -26.01
N ASP A 102 -31.29 -11.67 -25.46
CA ASP A 102 -31.51 -12.31 -24.16
C ASP A 102 -30.50 -11.80 -23.11
N PRO A 103 -30.90 -10.85 -22.24
CA PRO A 103 -30.06 -10.34 -21.16
C PRO A 103 -29.53 -11.42 -20.21
N ASN A 104 -30.21 -12.56 -20.07
CA ASN A 104 -29.77 -13.64 -19.19
C ASN A 104 -28.69 -14.52 -19.82
N ALA A 105 -28.55 -14.49 -21.15
CA ALA A 105 -27.49 -15.17 -21.88
C ALA A 105 -26.16 -14.40 -21.86
N ILE A 106 -26.19 -13.09 -21.59
CA ILE A 106 -25.00 -12.24 -21.48
C ILE A 106 -24.23 -12.60 -20.22
N ARG A 107 -23.01 -13.10 -20.41
CA ARG A 107 -22.14 -13.46 -19.29
C ARG A 107 -21.37 -12.23 -18.83
N LEU A 108 -21.28 -12.06 -17.53
CA LEU A 108 -20.40 -11.09 -16.89
C LEU A 108 -19.34 -11.91 -16.17
N SER A 109 -18.07 -11.52 -16.22
CA SER A 109 -17.03 -12.07 -15.34
C SER A 109 -15.69 -11.47 -15.71
N GLU A 110 -14.92 -11.06 -14.71
CA GLU A 110 -13.57 -10.52 -14.94
C GLU A 110 -12.69 -11.53 -15.67
N ASN A 111 -12.92 -12.82 -15.43
CA ASN A 111 -12.04 -13.86 -15.93
C ASN A 111 -12.50 -14.56 -17.21
N LEU A 112 -13.73 -14.32 -17.68
CA LEU A 112 -14.15 -14.77 -19.01
C LEU A 112 -13.21 -14.23 -20.10
N CYS A 113 -12.69 -13.02 -19.90
CA CYS A 113 -11.81 -12.35 -20.84
C CYS A 113 -10.32 -12.47 -20.47
N GLN A 114 -9.90 -13.41 -19.60
CA GLN A 114 -8.51 -13.51 -19.12
C GLN A 114 -7.47 -13.41 -20.26
N GLY A 115 -6.65 -12.35 -20.21
CA GLY A 115 -5.59 -12.05 -21.20
C GLY A 115 -6.01 -11.17 -22.38
N GLU A 116 -7.30 -10.84 -22.52
CA GLU A 116 -7.80 -9.95 -23.56
C GLU A 116 -8.13 -8.55 -23.02
N ASP A 117 -7.66 -7.55 -23.77
CA ASP A 117 -7.94 -6.13 -23.57
C ASP A 117 -9.41 -5.79 -23.87
N ASP A 118 -9.90 -4.70 -23.29
CA ASP A 118 -11.26 -4.21 -23.55
C ASP A 118 -11.37 -3.61 -24.96
N LEU A 119 -12.56 -3.74 -25.55
CA LEU A 119 -12.84 -3.27 -26.90
C LEU A 119 -12.85 -1.74 -26.95
N GLY A 120 -11.91 -1.16 -27.69
CA GLY A 120 -11.91 0.26 -28.03
C GLY A 120 -12.54 0.53 -29.39
N LEU A 121 -13.45 1.50 -29.44
CA LEU A 121 -14.14 1.91 -30.65
C LEU A 121 -13.89 3.39 -30.96
N VAL A 122 -14.16 3.75 -32.22
CA VAL A 122 -14.26 5.12 -32.68
C VAL A 122 -15.52 5.28 -33.55
N CYS A 123 -16.33 6.29 -33.28
CA CYS A 123 -17.64 6.51 -33.92
C CYS A 123 -17.64 7.78 -34.78
N TRP A 124 -18.31 7.74 -35.93
CA TRP A 124 -18.39 8.84 -36.89
C TRP A 124 -19.72 8.86 -37.66
N GLY A 125 -19.83 9.86 -38.54
CA GLY A 125 -20.99 10.04 -39.41
C GLY A 125 -22.11 10.86 -38.77
N ALA A 126 -23.27 10.85 -39.45
CA ALA A 126 -24.41 11.66 -39.07
C ALA A 126 -25.05 11.13 -37.78
N PRO A 127 -25.55 11.99 -36.89
CA PRO A 127 -26.25 11.53 -35.71
C PRO A 127 -27.52 10.77 -36.06
N THR A 128 -27.94 9.87 -35.17
CA THR A 128 -29.14 9.04 -35.35
C THR A 128 -30.26 9.34 -34.34
N PHE A 129 -30.05 10.30 -33.44
CA PHE A 129 -30.97 10.64 -32.35
C PHE A 129 -32.17 11.53 -32.73
N GLN A 130 -33.27 11.50 -32.00
CA GLN A 130 -34.44 12.29 -32.40
C GLN A 130 -34.17 13.80 -32.35
N GLY A 131 -34.53 14.50 -33.45
CA GLY A 131 -34.34 15.95 -33.58
C GLY A 131 -32.95 16.39 -34.10
N TRP A 132 -32.02 15.47 -34.39
CA TRP A 132 -30.68 15.82 -34.89
C TRP A 132 -30.73 16.68 -36.16
N ALA A 133 -31.65 16.37 -37.08
CA ALA A 133 -31.75 17.06 -38.37
C ALA A 133 -32.14 18.53 -38.26
N LYS A 134 -32.67 18.96 -37.10
CA LYS A 134 -32.99 20.37 -36.84
C LYS A 134 -31.87 21.11 -36.10
N HIS A 135 -30.77 20.44 -35.78
CA HIS A 135 -29.61 21.09 -35.20
C HIS A 135 -28.92 21.94 -36.27
N TRP A 136 -28.60 23.17 -35.91
CA TRP A 136 -27.78 24.04 -36.75
C TRP A 136 -26.30 23.85 -36.41
N LYS A 137 -25.40 24.34 -37.26
CA LYS A 137 -23.95 24.11 -37.18
C LYS A 137 -23.30 24.56 -35.86
N GLY A 138 -23.93 25.48 -35.14
CA GLY A 138 -23.34 26.14 -33.98
C GLY A 138 -22.48 27.34 -34.40
N ILE A 139 -21.82 27.93 -33.42
CA ILE A 139 -20.99 29.13 -33.59
C ILE A 139 -19.53 28.70 -33.61
N GLN A 140 -18.79 29.17 -34.60
CA GLN A 140 -17.35 28.97 -34.68
C GLN A 140 -16.65 30.33 -34.66
N ILE A 141 -15.73 30.51 -33.71
CA ILE A 141 -14.96 31.73 -33.52
C ILE A 141 -13.49 31.39 -33.73
N TYR A 142 -12.89 32.02 -34.73
CA TYR A 142 -11.46 31.96 -34.98
C TYR A 142 -10.82 33.23 -34.45
N ASN A 143 -10.04 33.08 -33.38
CA ASN A 143 -9.16 34.07 -32.77
C ASN A 143 -9.80 35.47 -32.59
N SER A 144 -10.43 35.70 -31.44
CA SER A 144 -11.10 36.98 -31.15
C SER A 144 -10.10 38.15 -31.16
N PRO A 145 -10.51 39.35 -31.63
CA PRO A 145 -9.69 40.55 -31.49
C PRO A 145 -9.41 40.82 -30.01
N TYR A 146 -8.18 41.20 -29.69
CA TYR A 146 -7.74 41.43 -28.31
C TYR A 146 -6.88 42.68 -28.19
N THR A 147 -6.76 43.18 -26.97
CA THR A 147 -5.82 44.22 -26.58
C THR A 147 -4.97 43.73 -25.41
N TYR A 148 -3.79 44.32 -25.24
CA TYR A 148 -2.98 44.07 -24.05
C TYR A 148 -3.42 45.02 -22.94
N VAL A 149 -3.82 44.45 -21.82
CA VAL A 149 -4.16 45.20 -20.61
C VAL A 149 -3.19 44.84 -19.48
N SER A 150 -2.93 45.82 -18.62
CA SER A 150 -2.14 45.62 -17.42
C SER A 150 -2.83 44.61 -16.50
N ALA A 151 -2.12 43.56 -16.12
CA ALA A 151 -2.58 42.56 -15.17
C ALA A 151 -2.30 42.96 -13.70
N ASP A 152 -1.44 43.96 -13.48
CA ASP A 152 -1.06 44.45 -12.17
C ASP A 152 -1.04 45.99 -12.08
N PRO A 153 -1.02 46.55 -10.84
CA PRO A 153 -0.99 47.99 -10.61
C PRO A 153 0.32 48.71 -10.98
N ASP A 154 1.47 48.02 -11.02
CA ASP A 154 2.77 48.63 -11.39
C ASP A 154 3.01 48.59 -12.91
N HIS A 155 2.08 48.06 -13.70
CA HIS A 155 2.23 47.85 -15.13
C HIS A 155 3.45 46.99 -15.49
N VAL A 156 3.64 45.87 -14.79
CA VAL A 156 4.77 44.96 -15.01
C VAL A 156 4.39 43.80 -15.92
N ALA A 157 3.17 43.30 -15.79
CA ALA A 157 2.61 42.18 -16.50
C ALA A 157 1.41 42.64 -17.32
N VAL A 158 1.32 42.12 -18.54
CA VAL A 158 0.16 42.32 -19.42
C VAL A 158 -0.49 40.98 -19.71
N GLN A 159 -1.80 41.02 -19.96
CA GLN A 159 -2.54 39.88 -20.46
C GLN A 159 -3.34 40.27 -21.70
N LYS A 160 -3.59 39.30 -22.58
CA LYS A 160 -4.52 39.48 -23.69
C LYS A 160 -5.93 39.54 -23.11
N GLU A 161 -6.60 40.67 -23.26
CA GLU A 161 -8.04 40.80 -22.99
C GLU A 161 -8.77 40.84 -24.33
N SER A 162 -9.73 39.94 -24.48
CA SER A 162 -10.56 39.89 -25.67
C SER A 162 -11.48 41.11 -25.73
N LEU A 163 -11.52 41.75 -26.89
CA LEU A 163 -12.48 42.81 -27.21
C LEU A 163 -13.86 42.24 -27.56
N SER A 164 -13.94 40.92 -27.82
CA SER A 164 -15.20 40.23 -28.08
C SER A 164 -15.83 39.77 -26.77
N ARG A 165 -17.12 40.08 -26.61
CA ARG A 165 -17.93 39.72 -25.44
C ARG A 165 -19.16 38.97 -25.88
N MET A 166 -19.48 37.89 -25.17
CA MET A 166 -20.69 37.10 -25.38
C MET A 166 -21.45 37.07 -24.05
N GLU A 167 -22.44 37.96 -23.95
CA GLU A 167 -23.17 38.22 -22.71
C GLU A 167 -24.66 37.88 -22.90
N TYR A 168 -25.23 37.05 -22.00
CA TYR A 168 -26.65 36.68 -21.98
C TYR A 168 -27.14 36.01 -23.27
N VAL A 169 -26.42 34.98 -23.74
CA VAL A 169 -26.71 34.27 -25.00
C VAL A 169 -27.18 32.84 -24.75
N ASP A 170 -28.35 32.51 -25.29
CA ASP A 170 -28.90 31.15 -25.32
C ASP A 170 -28.52 30.46 -26.64
N ILE A 171 -27.76 29.37 -26.55
CA ILE A 171 -27.38 28.50 -27.68
C ILE A 171 -28.06 27.14 -27.48
N LEU A 172 -29.14 26.91 -28.23
CA LEU A 172 -29.97 25.71 -28.10
C LEU A 172 -29.90 24.88 -29.39
N TYR A 173 -29.89 23.55 -29.26
CA TYR A 173 -29.97 22.60 -30.39
C TYR A 173 -28.93 22.89 -31.50
N ALA A 174 -27.66 23.04 -31.11
CA ALA A 174 -26.56 23.39 -32.01
C ALA A 174 -25.54 22.25 -32.14
N GLY A 175 -24.61 22.36 -33.09
CA GLY A 175 -23.48 21.42 -33.23
C GLY A 175 -23.66 20.35 -34.33
N TYR A 176 -24.44 20.61 -35.39
CA TYR A 176 -24.53 19.72 -36.54
C TYR A 176 -24.33 20.46 -37.86
N ASP A 177 -23.29 20.08 -38.61
CA ASP A 177 -23.02 20.62 -39.93
C ASP A 177 -23.65 19.72 -41.00
N GLY A 178 -24.77 20.15 -41.56
CA GLY A 178 -25.47 19.42 -42.62
C GLY A 178 -24.68 19.27 -43.93
N SER A 179 -23.63 20.08 -44.13
CA SER A 179 -22.78 19.98 -45.33
C SER A 179 -21.74 18.88 -45.23
N THR A 180 -21.04 18.82 -44.09
CA THR A 180 -20.02 17.79 -43.81
C THR A 180 -20.62 16.53 -43.18
N LYS A 181 -21.91 16.58 -42.81
CA LYS A 181 -22.64 15.54 -42.07
C LYS A 181 -21.96 15.15 -40.76
N ASN A 182 -21.25 16.08 -40.13
CA ASN A 182 -20.48 15.83 -38.91
C ASN A 182 -21.01 16.67 -37.75
N THR A 183 -20.83 16.19 -36.51
CA THR A 183 -21.17 17.00 -35.33
C THR A 183 -20.00 17.85 -34.89
N THR A 184 -20.30 19.10 -34.59
CA THR A 184 -19.41 20.12 -34.03
C THR A 184 -19.87 20.46 -32.62
N ALA A 185 -19.05 21.18 -31.86
CA ALA A 185 -19.50 21.77 -30.60
C ALA A 185 -20.57 22.84 -30.87
N ALA A 186 -21.41 23.13 -29.87
CA ALA A 186 -22.37 24.24 -29.97
C ALA A 186 -21.64 25.58 -30.14
N LEU A 187 -20.56 25.74 -29.38
CA LEU A 187 -19.62 26.85 -29.47
C LEU A 187 -18.19 26.28 -29.61
N TRP A 188 -17.59 26.50 -30.78
CA TRP A 188 -16.22 26.13 -31.10
C TRP A 188 -15.36 27.39 -31.13
N ILE A 189 -14.30 27.43 -30.33
CA ILE A 189 -13.37 28.57 -30.27
C ILE A 189 -11.94 28.07 -30.52
N GLU A 190 -11.20 28.79 -31.36
CA GLU A 190 -9.78 28.55 -31.61
C GLU A 190 -8.99 29.83 -31.33
N GLY A 191 -7.88 29.74 -30.59
CA GLY A 191 -7.07 30.91 -30.21
C GLY A 191 -7.68 31.74 -29.07
N VAL A 192 -7.71 33.08 -29.20
CA VAL A 192 -8.23 33.94 -28.12
C VAL A 192 -9.76 33.86 -28.01
N ALA A 193 -10.26 33.46 -26.85
CA ALA A 193 -11.69 33.32 -26.57
C ALA A 193 -12.37 34.68 -26.27
N PRO A 194 -13.65 34.86 -26.62
CA PRO A 194 -14.44 35.99 -26.11
C PRO A 194 -14.63 35.88 -24.59
N ILE A 195 -14.89 37.02 -23.93
CA ILE A 195 -15.33 37.03 -22.54
C ILE A 195 -16.78 36.52 -22.50
N MET A 196 -17.02 35.45 -21.75
CA MET A 196 -18.31 34.75 -21.72
C MET A 196 -19.00 34.95 -20.37
N ASN A 197 -20.21 35.52 -20.38
CA ASN A 197 -20.98 35.78 -19.18
C ASN A 197 -22.48 35.55 -19.41
N GLY A 198 -23.15 34.73 -18.60
CA GLY A 198 -24.58 34.49 -18.81
C GLY A 198 -24.89 33.62 -20.03
N LEU A 199 -24.01 32.68 -20.41
CA LEU A 199 -24.30 31.74 -21.50
C LEU A 199 -25.24 30.64 -21.05
N ARG A 200 -26.15 30.21 -21.92
CA ARG A 200 -26.94 28.99 -21.73
C ARG A 200 -26.80 28.11 -22.95
N ILE A 201 -26.02 27.03 -22.83
CA ILE A 201 -25.83 26.04 -23.89
C ILE A 201 -26.55 24.75 -23.50
N GLU A 202 -27.60 24.42 -24.25
CA GLU A 202 -28.41 23.23 -23.98
C GLU A 202 -28.60 22.36 -25.22
N ARG A 203 -28.58 21.04 -25.00
CA ARG A 203 -28.93 20.03 -26.02
C ARG A 203 -28.09 20.15 -27.29
N SER A 204 -26.78 20.33 -27.16
CA SER A 204 -25.91 20.27 -28.32
C SER A 204 -25.74 18.84 -28.84
N ALA A 205 -25.48 18.71 -30.13
CA ALA A 205 -25.28 17.42 -30.80
C ALA A 205 -23.92 16.77 -30.44
N ARG A 206 -23.02 17.50 -29.77
CA ARG A 206 -21.72 17.04 -29.28
C ARG A 206 -21.37 17.84 -28.01
N ASP A 207 -20.23 18.51 -27.96
CA ASP A 207 -19.78 19.28 -26.80
C ASP A 207 -20.58 20.58 -26.70
N GLY A 208 -20.81 21.07 -25.49
CA GLY A 208 -21.41 22.38 -25.27
C GLY A 208 -20.45 23.48 -25.72
N LEU A 209 -19.30 23.55 -25.07
CA LEU A 209 -18.21 24.47 -25.38
C LEU A 209 -16.91 23.69 -25.65
N TYR A 210 -16.31 23.93 -26.81
CA TYR A 210 -15.00 23.40 -27.16
C TYR A 210 -14.02 24.52 -27.49
N ILE A 211 -12.92 24.58 -26.75
CA ILE A 211 -11.85 25.55 -26.97
C ILE A 211 -10.56 24.80 -27.31
N TYR A 212 -10.03 25.06 -28.50
CA TYR A 212 -8.81 24.43 -29.00
C TYR A 212 -7.67 25.45 -29.08
N GLU A 213 -6.50 25.05 -28.58
CA GLU A 213 -5.26 25.85 -28.57
C GLU A 213 -5.45 27.31 -28.11
N PRO A 214 -6.07 27.56 -26.95
CA PRO A 214 -6.21 28.90 -26.44
C PRO A 214 -4.84 29.55 -26.19
N SER A 215 -4.68 30.78 -26.68
CA SER A 215 -3.45 31.58 -26.62
C SER A 215 -3.55 32.78 -25.66
N GLY A 216 -4.61 32.81 -24.85
CA GLY A 216 -4.86 33.79 -23.80
C GLY A 216 -5.89 33.28 -22.78
N PRO A 217 -6.20 34.07 -21.73
CA PRO A 217 -7.11 33.65 -20.65
C PRO A 217 -8.52 33.34 -21.14
N ILE A 218 -9.14 32.30 -20.57
CA ILE A 218 -10.53 31.94 -20.79
C ILE A 218 -11.33 32.35 -19.55
N LEU A 219 -12.37 33.16 -19.75
CA LEU A 219 -13.26 33.65 -18.69
C LEU A 219 -14.70 33.21 -18.97
N ILE A 220 -15.24 32.35 -18.11
CA ILE A 220 -16.63 31.88 -18.16
C ILE A 220 -17.30 32.22 -16.82
N ALA A 221 -18.36 33.02 -16.86
CA ALA A 221 -19.11 33.42 -15.68
C ALA A 221 -20.62 33.23 -15.85
N ASN A 222 -21.33 32.96 -14.75
CA ASN A 222 -22.81 32.95 -14.69
C ASN A 222 -23.49 32.09 -15.78
N SER A 223 -22.87 30.98 -16.18
CA SER A 223 -23.29 30.23 -17.37
C SER A 223 -23.90 28.88 -17.02
N THR A 224 -24.65 28.28 -17.95
CA THR A 224 -25.26 26.96 -17.80
C THR A 224 -24.95 26.10 -19.03
N PHE A 225 -24.41 24.91 -18.81
CA PHE A 225 -24.11 23.91 -19.84
C PHE A 225 -24.83 22.61 -19.46
N SER A 226 -25.92 22.30 -20.14
CA SER A 226 -26.73 21.13 -19.75
C SER A 226 -27.27 20.30 -20.92
N TRP A 227 -27.50 19.02 -20.65
CA TRP A 227 -28.10 18.08 -21.62
C TRP A 227 -27.35 17.95 -22.95
N ASN A 228 -26.04 18.22 -22.97
CA ASN A 228 -25.22 18.12 -24.18
C ASN A 228 -24.82 16.65 -24.43
N ARG A 229 -24.75 16.25 -25.70
CA ARG A 229 -24.38 14.88 -26.12
C ARG A 229 -22.87 14.58 -26.05
N GLY A 230 -22.06 15.56 -25.67
CA GLY A 230 -20.63 15.46 -25.43
C GLY A 230 -20.28 16.04 -24.07
N HIS A 231 -19.10 16.63 -23.94
CA HIS A 231 -18.67 17.29 -22.73
C HIS A 231 -19.44 18.61 -22.51
N GLY A 232 -19.59 19.03 -21.25
CA GLY A 232 -20.12 20.37 -20.95
C GLY A 232 -19.16 21.46 -21.45
N ILE A 233 -17.95 21.46 -20.89
CA ILE A 233 -16.85 22.36 -21.27
C ILE A 233 -15.60 21.53 -21.54
N MET A 234 -15.03 21.67 -22.73
CA MET A 234 -13.78 21.02 -23.13
C MET A 234 -12.74 22.07 -23.53
N VAL A 235 -11.60 22.06 -22.86
CA VAL A 235 -10.43 22.90 -23.16
C VAL A 235 -9.25 22.00 -23.48
N ASP A 236 -8.73 22.13 -24.71
CA ASP A 236 -7.71 21.24 -25.24
C ASP A 236 -6.48 22.01 -25.75
N ASN A 237 -5.30 21.43 -25.53
CA ASN A 237 -3.99 21.96 -25.94
C ASN A 237 -3.76 23.42 -25.53
N THR A 238 -4.15 23.79 -24.30
CA THR A 238 -3.93 25.16 -23.82
C THR A 238 -2.44 25.52 -23.76
N THR A 239 -2.09 26.69 -24.31
CA THR A 239 -0.71 27.22 -24.32
C THR A 239 -0.51 28.32 -23.28
N ASP A 240 -1.58 28.97 -22.84
CA ASP A 240 -1.58 29.99 -21.78
C ASP A 240 -1.98 29.40 -20.43
N GLY A 241 -2.71 28.28 -20.40
CA GLY A 241 -3.05 27.59 -19.16
C GLY A 241 -3.82 28.43 -18.15
N ARG A 242 -4.67 29.39 -18.55
CA ARG A 242 -5.49 30.19 -17.60
C ARG A 242 -6.97 30.06 -17.92
N VAL A 243 -7.63 29.11 -17.27
CA VAL A 243 -9.07 28.86 -17.42
C VAL A 243 -9.80 29.21 -16.13
N PHE A 244 -10.69 30.20 -16.18
CA PHE A 244 -11.49 30.62 -15.04
C PHE A 244 -12.97 30.36 -15.30
N ILE A 245 -13.57 29.52 -14.46
CA ILE A 245 -15.00 29.20 -14.47
C ILE A 245 -15.59 29.68 -13.14
N ASN A 246 -16.61 30.53 -13.19
CA ASN A 246 -17.25 31.08 -11.99
C ASN A 246 -18.77 31.05 -12.11
N MET A 247 -19.47 30.76 -11.00
CA MET A 247 -20.95 30.80 -10.93
C MET A 247 -21.62 30.02 -12.08
N THR A 248 -21.07 28.86 -12.45
CA THR A 248 -21.50 28.12 -13.64
C THR A 248 -22.14 26.77 -13.24
N ARG A 249 -23.20 26.39 -13.92
CA ARG A 249 -23.87 25.09 -13.77
C ARG A 249 -23.54 24.18 -14.94
N ILE A 250 -23.03 22.99 -14.67
CA ILE A 250 -22.62 22.01 -15.67
C ILE A 250 -23.28 20.69 -15.32
N GLU A 251 -24.42 20.40 -15.94
CA GLU A 251 -25.28 19.32 -15.47
C GLU A 251 -25.86 18.43 -16.57
N ASN A 252 -26.02 17.14 -16.27
CA ASN A 252 -26.67 16.17 -17.16
C ASN A 252 -26.04 16.11 -18.57
N ASN A 253 -24.72 16.20 -18.68
CA ASN A 253 -24.03 16.02 -19.96
C ASN A 253 -23.64 14.54 -20.16
N TYR A 254 -23.62 14.10 -21.41
CA TYR A 254 -23.28 12.72 -21.76
C TYR A 254 -21.79 12.40 -21.57
N GLY A 255 -20.92 13.38 -21.79
CA GLY A 255 -19.48 13.29 -21.48
C GLY A 255 -19.16 13.74 -20.06
N ASP A 256 -17.92 14.14 -19.84
CA ASP A 256 -17.49 14.81 -18.61
C ASP A 256 -18.13 16.22 -18.47
N GLY A 257 -18.25 16.69 -17.24
CA GLY A 257 -18.65 18.08 -16.98
C GLY A 257 -17.61 19.06 -17.52
N VAL A 258 -16.39 18.99 -16.98
CA VAL A 258 -15.23 19.77 -17.44
C VAL A 258 -14.12 18.83 -17.87
N TRP A 259 -13.62 18.99 -19.10
CA TRP A 259 -12.48 18.27 -19.64
C TRP A 259 -11.34 19.25 -19.94
N TYR A 260 -10.18 19.07 -19.31
CA TYR A 260 -9.03 19.97 -19.42
C TYR A 260 -7.75 19.21 -19.75
N ARG A 261 -7.06 19.63 -20.83
CA ARG A 261 -5.73 19.13 -21.19
C ARG A 261 -4.77 20.24 -21.61
N GLN A 262 -3.54 20.15 -21.10
CA GLN A 262 -2.43 21.03 -21.47
C GLN A 262 -1.63 20.48 -22.66
N LYS A 263 -1.04 21.36 -23.48
CA LYS A 263 -0.23 20.97 -24.64
C LYS A 263 1.13 20.36 -24.23
N THR A 264 1.52 19.25 -24.85
CA THR A 264 2.82 18.57 -24.65
C THR A 264 3.67 18.57 -25.94
N GLY A 265 4.93 19.03 -25.89
CA GLY A 265 5.89 18.87 -27.00
C GLY A 265 5.86 19.92 -28.11
N SER A 266 6.98 19.97 -28.84
CA SER A 266 7.53 21.13 -29.57
C SER A 266 6.76 21.63 -30.80
N ASN A 267 7.10 22.86 -31.18
CA ASN A 267 6.70 23.55 -32.40
C ASN A 267 6.95 22.71 -33.67
N LEU A 268 5.87 22.17 -34.22
CA LEU A 268 5.74 21.87 -35.65
C LEU A 268 4.33 22.28 -36.07
N LEU A 269 4.15 23.57 -36.38
CA LEU A 269 3.11 23.98 -37.32
C LEU A 269 3.52 23.46 -38.72
N THR A 270 3.29 22.18 -38.96
CA THR A 270 3.09 21.67 -40.32
C THR A 270 1.85 20.78 -40.36
N HIS A 271 0.69 21.42 -40.20
CA HIS A 271 -0.47 21.05 -41.01
C HIS A 271 -0.69 22.12 -42.07
N GLY A 272 0.12 22.03 -43.13
CA GLY A 272 -0.33 22.55 -44.41
C GLY A 272 -1.54 21.72 -44.84
N ILE A 273 -2.76 22.23 -44.62
CA ILE A 273 -3.93 21.70 -45.29
C ILE A 273 -3.78 22.08 -46.77
N ARG A 274 -3.14 21.21 -47.55
CA ARG A 274 -3.35 21.19 -49.00
C ARG A 274 -4.74 20.60 -49.24
N ASN A 275 -5.77 21.44 -49.18
CA ASN A 275 -6.94 21.22 -49.99
C ASN A 275 -7.56 22.53 -50.46
N ARG A 276 -7.81 22.54 -51.77
CA ARG A 276 -8.15 23.67 -52.61
C ARG A 276 -9.57 24.20 -52.35
N ARG A 277 -9.67 25.53 -52.41
CA ARG A 277 -10.84 26.41 -52.59
C ARG A 277 -11.41 27.02 -51.29
N ASP A 278 -10.98 28.28 -51.07
CA ASP A 278 -11.71 29.38 -50.44
C ASP A 278 -11.67 29.58 -48.91
N PHE A 279 -10.56 29.29 -48.23
CA PHE A 279 -10.27 29.89 -46.92
C PHE A 279 -8.90 30.58 -46.92
N ALA A 280 -8.86 31.83 -46.44
CA ALA A 280 -7.64 32.62 -46.28
C ALA A 280 -6.63 31.88 -45.39
N GLU A 281 -5.34 31.97 -45.73
CA GLU A 281 -4.23 31.46 -44.94
C GLU A 281 -4.24 32.09 -43.54
N PHE A 282 -4.71 31.35 -42.53
CA PHE A 282 -4.44 31.67 -41.14
C PHE A 282 -3.09 31.07 -40.77
N THR A 283 -2.03 31.86 -40.87
CA THR A 283 -0.74 31.53 -40.24
C THR A 283 -0.81 31.99 -38.78
N PHE A 284 -0.85 31.04 -37.84
CA PHE A 284 -0.54 31.35 -36.45
C PHE A 284 0.93 31.79 -36.41
N ALA A 285 1.19 33.03 -36.00
CA ALA A 285 2.55 33.53 -35.86
C ALA A 285 3.27 32.71 -34.78
N GLU A 286 4.39 32.07 -35.13
CA GLU A 286 5.27 31.45 -34.15
C GLU A 286 5.70 32.51 -33.13
N GLU A 287 5.38 32.31 -31.84
CA GLU A 287 5.93 33.13 -30.77
C GLU A 287 7.43 32.88 -30.70
N LYS A 288 8.22 33.78 -31.30
CA LYS A 288 9.68 33.75 -31.19
C LYS A 288 10.10 34.00 -29.74
N PRO A 289 11.07 33.23 -29.20
CA PRO A 289 11.60 33.48 -27.87
C PRO A 289 12.17 34.90 -27.79
N ARG A 290 11.91 35.56 -26.66
CA ARG A 290 12.26 36.97 -26.45
C ARG A 290 13.74 37.18 -26.28
N ALA A 291 14.39 36.22 -25.63
CA ALA A 291 15.82 36.16 -25.45
C ALA A 291 16.24 34.69 -25.39
N ASP A 292 17.43 34.43 -25.90
CA ASP A 292 18.18 33.20 -25.65
C ASP A 292 19.15 33.49 -24.50
N ILE A 293 18.96 32.86 -23.35
CA ILE A 293 19.74 33.14 -22.14
C ILE A 293 21.22 32.77 -22.29
N CYS A 294 21.57 31.99 -23.31
CA CYS A 294 22.95 31.65 -23.67
C CYS A 294 23.65 32.76 -24.47
N ARG A 295 22.89 33.73 -24.98
CA ARG A 295 23.41 34.83 -25.81
C ARG A 295 23.06 36.22 -25.24
N GLN A 296 21.99 36.31 -24.45
CA GLN A 296 21.44 37.54 -23.91
C GLN A 296 21.11 37.36 -22.42
N HIS A 297 21.87 38.02 -21.56
CA HIS A 297 21.81 37.81 -20.10
C HIS A 297 20.96 38.83 -19.33
N SER A 298 20.24 39.69 -20.03
CA SER A 298 19.30 40.65 -19.42
C SER A 298 18.10 40.90 -20.32
N LEU A 299 16.97 41.24 -19.70
CA LEU A 299 15.75 41.60 -20.41
C LEU A 299 15.62 43.12 -20.55
N PRO A 300 15.15 43.63 -21.70
CA PRO A 300 14.91 45.06 -21.86
C PRO A 300 13.79 45.54 -20.93
N SER A 301 14.03 46.63 -20.19
CA SER A 301 13.10 47.20 -19.18
C SER A 301 11.77 47.73 -19.73
N GLN A 302 11.65 47.82 -21.05
CA GLN A 302 10.48 48.32 -21.78
C GLN A 302 9.44 47.24 -22.12
N TYR A 303 9.69 45.97 -21.74
CA TYR A 303 8.79 44.86 -22.04
C TYR A 303 8.09 44.35 -20.79
N PHE A 304 6.82 43.98 -20.98
CA PHE A 304 5.95 43.46 -19.93
C PHE A 304 5.96 41.92 -19.91
N PHE A 305 5.70 41.34 -18.75
CA PHE A 305 5.51 39.90 -18.59
C PHE A 305 4.21 39.44 -19.26
N PRO A 306 4.10 38.17 -19.73
CA PRO A 306 5.10 37.11 -19.62
C PRO A 306 6.22 37.16 -20.66
N HIS A 307 7.38 36.60 -20.32
CA HIS A 307 8.52 36.48 -21.22
C HIS A 307 8.77 35.01 -21.60
N LEU A 308 8.69 34.70 -22.90
CA LEU A 308 9.13 33.42 -23.44
C LEU A 308 10.66 33.45 -23.59
N LEU A 309 11.37 32.57 -22.88
CA LEU A 309 12.83 32.48 -22.86
C LEU A 309 13.27 31.12 -23.38
N MET A 310 14.40 31.12 -24.08
CA MET A 310 15.04 29.90 -24.58
C MET A 310 16.42 29.77 -23.94
N ALA A 311 16.83 28.55 -23.62
CA ALA A 311 18.21 28.18 -23.35
C ALA A 311 18.61 27.16 -24.41
N HIS A 312 19.50 27.57 -25.32
CA HIS A 312 20.02 26.70 -26.37
C HIS A 312 21.52 26.52 -26.17
N LEU A 313 21.91 25.32 -25.76
CA LEU A 313 23.31 24.95 -25.53
C LEU A 313 23.76 24.01 -26.66
N ASP A 314 24.67 24.52 -27.50
CA ASP A 314 25.17 23.82 -28.69
C ASP A 314 26.10 22.65 -28.32
N ASN A 315 26.01 21.55 -29.06
CA ASN A 315 27.01 20.47 -29.04
C ASN A 315 28.42 21.00 -29.30
N GLY A 316 29.38 20.59 -28.46
CA GLY A 316 30.78 21.00 -28.52
C GLY A 316 31.11 22.26 -27.72
N THR A 317 30.14 22.87 -27.02
CA THR A 317 30.39 24.00 -26.12
C THR A 317 31.25 23.55 -24.94
N LEU A 318 32.36 24.27 -24.70
CA LEU A 318 33.19 24.09 -23.49
C LEU A 318 32.50 24.77 -22.29
N TYR A 319 32.17 23.99 -21.28
CA TYR A 319 31.52 24.39 -20.04
C TYR A 319 32.51 24.23 -18.86
N ASP A 320 32.95 25.35 -18.29
CA ASP A 320 33.85 25.39 -17.13
C ASP A 320 33.09 25.80 -15.86
N PRO A 321 33.00 24.95 -14.83
CA PRO A 321 32.32 25.28 -13.57
C PRO A 321 33.00 26.40 -12.76
N ALA A 322 34.24 26.79 -13.07
CA ALA A 322 34.96 27.87 -12.40
C ALA A 322 34.62 29.27 -12.94
N ILE A 323 33.86 29.36 -14.03
CA ILE A 323 33.44 30.58 -14.71
C ILE A 323 31.90 30.64 -14.68
N PRO A 324 31.25 31.81 -14.62
CA PRO A 324 29.79 31.87 -14.76
C PRO A 324 29.32 31.09 -16.01
N PRO A 325 28.23 30.31 -15.90
CA PRO A 325 27.71 29.49 -17.00
C PRO A 325 27.53 30.31 -18.26
N SER A 326 27.75 29.74 -19.45
CA SER A 326 27.47 30.43 -20.72
C SER A 326 25.98 30.76 -20.89
N CYS A 327 25.09 30.04 -20.19
CA CYS A 327 23.64 30.17 -20.26
C CYS A 327 23.08 30.72 -18.95
N TRP A 328 22.80 32.02 -18.89
CA TRP A 328 22.21 32.67 -17.71
C TRP A 328 21.43 33.94 -18.03
N ILE A 329 20.52 34.35 -17.15
CA ILE A 329 19.81 35.62 -17.24
C ILE A 329 19.41 36.12 -15.86
N ALA A 330 19.48 37.45 -15.66
CA ALA A 330 18.95 38.10 -14.47
C ALA A 330 17.63 38.85 -14.80
N ILE A 331 16.57 38.51 -14.07
CA ILE A 331 15.23 39.07 -14.20
C ILE A 331 14.94 39.96 -13.00
N SER A 332 14.72 41.25 -13.24
CA SER A 332 14.48 42.26 -12.20
C SER A 332 13.10 42.85 -12.35
N LEU A 333 12.37 42.95 -11.23
CA LEU A 333 11.11 43.69 -11.14
C LEU A 333 11.27 44.99 -10.36
N PRO A 334 10.37 45.98 -10.52
CA PRO A 334 10.35 47.17 -9.70
C PRO A 334 10.18 46.80 -8.21
N PRO A 335 10.92 47.42 -7.28
CA PRO A 335 10.92 47.01 -5.86
C PRO A 335 9.69 47.48 -5.07
N ARG A 336 8.62 47.96 -5.73
CA ARG A 336 7.48 48.60 -5.07
C ARG A 336 6.48 47.61 -4.47
N LEU A 337 6.31 46.46 -5.09
CA LEU A 337 5.43 45.38 -4.65
C LEU A 337 6.20 44.06 -4.62
N HIS A 338 5.75 43.14 -3.76
CA HIS A 338 6.26 41.77 -3.77
C HIS A 338 5.58 40.98 -4.89
N TYR A 339 6.39 40.42 -5.80
CA TYR A 339 5.89 39.64 -6.93
C TYR A 339 6.10 38.15 -6.71
N THR A 340 5.34 37.31 -7.41
CA THR A 340 5.59 35.87 -7.54
C THR A 340 5.91 35.59 -9.00
N TYR A 341 7.08 35.02 -9.25
CA TYR A 341 7.49 34.54 -10.56
C TYR A 341 6.99 33.11 -10.76
N SER A 342 6.39 32.80 -11.90
CA SER A 342 6.01 31.43 -12.24
C SER A 342 6.70 30.99 -13.54
N LEU A 343 7.44 29.87 -13.48
CA LEU A 343 8.20 29.31 -14.60
C LEU A 343 7.40 28.16 -15.22
N GLN A 344 6.83 28.37 -16.42
CA GLN A 344 6.04 27.40 -17.16
C GLN A 344 6.89 26.76 -18.27
N PHE A 345 7.13 25.45 -18.21
CA PHE A 345 7.97 24.75 -19.20
C PHE A 345 7.15 24.35 -20.44
N MET A 346 7.57 24.84 -21.60
CA MET A 346 6.90 24.61 -22.88
C MET A 346 7.55 23.48 -23.68
N ASN A 347 8.88 23.46 -23.72
CA ASN A 347 9.65 22.43 -24.42
C ASN A 347 10.94 22.08 -23.69
N VAL A 348 11.28 20.79 -23.61
CA VAL A 348 12.53 20.31 -23.01
C VAL A 348 13.10 19.19 -23.87
N ARG A 349 14.31 19.41 -24.36
CA ARG A 349 15.10 18.44 -25.13
C ARG A 349 16.52 18.42 -24.60
N ASN A 350 17.05 17.23 -24.35
CA ASN A 350 18.43 17.07 -23.90
C ASN A 350 19.03 15.84 -24.58
N LEU A 351 19.72 16.06 -25.69
CA LEU A 351 20.30 14.96 -26.48
C LEU A 351 21.60 14.39 -25.89
N ASN A 352 22.00 14.82 -24.69
CA ASN A 352 23.19 14.28 -24.03
C ASN A 352 22.90 12.90 -23.42
N PRO A 353 23.89 11.98 -23.38
CA PRO A 353 23.70 10.67 -22.76
C PRO A 353 23.47 10.81 -21.24
N PRO A 354 22.35 10.30 -20.68
CA PRO A 354 22.03 10.48 -19.26
C PRO A 354 22.94 9.70 -18.31
N SER A 355 23.75 8.75 -18.80
CA SER A 355 24.69 7.97 -17.99
C SER A 355 26.02 8.66 -17.74
N THR A 356 26.39 9.67 -18.53
CA THR A 356 27.69 10.35 -18.47
C THR A 356 27.58 11.87 -18.39
N SER A 357 26.37 12.42 -18.49
CA SER A 357 26.09 13.85 -18.48
C SER A 357 24.92 14.17 -17.55
N SER A 358 24.98 15.32 -16.89
CA SER A 358 23.85 15.86 -16.13
C SER A 358 23.66 17.34 -16.43
N THR A 359 22.42 17.75 -16.71
CA THR A 359 22.06 19.14 -17.00
C THR A 359 20.97 19.59 -16.04
N HIS A 360 21.15 20.76 -15.44
CA HIS A 360 20.23 21.32 -14.46
C HIS A 360 19.93 22.79 -14.75
N LEU A 361 18.67 23.21 -14.62
CA LEU A 361 18.30 24.61 -14.56
C LEU A 361 18.34 25.06 -13.09
N ILE A 362 19.23 26.00 -12.81
CA ILE A 362 19.46 26.59 -11.50
C ILE A 362 18.66 27.88 -11.37
N VAL A 363 17.92 28.01 -10.28
CA VAL A 363 17.11 29.19 -9.94
C VAL A 363 17.57 29.76 -8.60
N CYS A 364 18.04 31.01 -8.61
CA CYS A 364 18.65 31.65 -7.44
C CYS A 364 18.22 33.10 -7.25
N ASP A 365 18.52 33.64 -6.07
CA ASP A 365 18.66 35.09 -5.90
C ASP A 365 19.99 35.56 -6.52
N ALA A 366 19.95 36.65 -7.28
CA ALA A 366 21.12 37.21 -7.94
C ALA A 366 22.08 37.92 -6.96
N THR A 367 23.39 37.90 -7.26
CA THR A 367 24.39 38.74 -6.59
C THR A 367 24.14 40.24 -6.85
N GLN A 368 24.83 41.13 -6.10
CA GLN A 368 24.74 42.58 -6.34
C GLN A 368 25.09 42.97 -7.78
N GLU A 369 26.05 42.27 -8.39
CA GLU A 369 26.48 42.44 -9.78
C GLU A 369 25.55 41.76 -10.81
N ARG A 370 24.54 41.02 -10.35
CA ARG A 370 23.50 40.34 -11.15
C ARG A 370 24.02 39.32 -12.17
N ASN A 371 25.23 38.82 -11.99
CA ASN A 371 25.94 37.93 -12.92
C ASN A 371 26.23 36.54 -12.33
N ALA A 372 25.80 36.27 -11.10
CA ALA A 372 26.00 35.00 -10.42
C ALA A 372 24.86 34.66 -9.46
N CYS A 373 24.76 33.38 -9.13
CA CYS A 373 23.84 32.85 -8.11
C CYS A 373 24.41 33.15 -6.71
N ALA A 374 23.67 33.90 -5.87
CA ALA A 374 24.05 34.18 -4.49
C ALA A 374 23.48 33.14 -3.51
N LEU A 375 22.21 32.78 -3.69
CA LEU A 375 21.50 31.78 -2.88
C LEU A 375 20.63 30.92 -3.81
N GLU A 376 21.00 29.65 -3.96
CA GLU A 376 20.23 28.66 -4.73
C GLU A 376 18.88 28.40 -4.05
N ARG A 377 17.81 28.53 -4.82
CA ARG A 377 16.43 28.24 -4.37
C ARG A 377 15.95 26.91 -4.91
N LEU A 378 16.21 26.62 -6.19
CA LEU A 378 15.82 25.39 -6.86
C LEU A 378 16.89 24.94 -7.86
N ARG A 379 17.01 23.63 -8.01
CA ARG A 379 17.83 22.94 -9.02
C ARG A 379 16.95 21.91 -9.72
N ILE A 380 16.67 22.16 -10.99
CA ILE A 380 15.68 21.41 -11.78
C ILE A 380 16.42 20.56 -12.81
N PRO A 381 16.35 19.22 -12.77
CA PRO A 381 17.02 18.39 -13.77
C PRO A 381 16.33 18.52 -15.14
N ILE A 382 17.14 18.56 -16.19
CA ILE A 382 16.70 18.70 -17.58
C ILE A 382 16.93 17.37 -18.29
N LEU A 383 15.85 16.63 -18.55
CA LEU A 383 15.86 15.29 -19.13
C LEU A 383 15.12 15.29 -20.46
N ASP A 384 15.56 14.46 -21.42
CA ASP A 384 15.00 14.46 -22.77
C ASP A 384 13.53 14.05 -22.78
N GLY A 385 12.68 14.89 -23.40
CA GLY A 385 11.25 14.62 -23.50
C GLY A 385 10.48 14.64 -22.18
N ILE A 386 11.12 14.99 -21.05
CA ILE A 386 10.50 15.09 -19.73
C ILE A 386 10.35 16.57 -19.34
N TYR A 387 9.11 17.00 -19.12
CA TYR A 387 8.71 18.37 -18.82
C TYR A 387 8.55 18.58 -17.31
N PRO A 388 9.28 19.53 -16.70
CA PRO A 388 9.09 19.88 -15.30
C PRO A 388 7.75 20.56 -15.03
N GLN A 389 7.27 20.40 -13.80
CA GLN A 389 6.18 21.17 -13.20
C GLN A 389 6.38 22.69 -13.29
N THR A 390 5.27 23.45 -13.40
CA THR A 390 5.31 24.90 -13.27
C THR A 390 5.65 25.31 -11.84
N VAL A 391 6.75 26.03 -11.65
CA VAL A 391 7.22 26.42 -10.32
C VAL A 391 6.96 27.89 -10.04
N SER A 392 6.39 28.19 -8.87
CA SER A 392 6.11 29.57 -8.44
C SER A 392 7.00 29.99 -7.26
N LEU A 393 7.61 31.17 -7.36
CA LEU A 393 8.64 31.67 -6.42
C LEU A 393 8.35 33.12 -6.04
N LYS A 394 8.27 33.43 -4.75
CA LYS A 394 8.14 34.82 -4.26
C LYS A 394 9.43 35.60 -4.52
N SER A 395 9.35 36.81 -5.06
CA SER A 395 10.52 37.65 -5.34
C SER A 395 11.21 38.04 -4.03
N GLY A 396 12.53 37.83 -3.95
CA GLY A 396 13.35 38.40 -2.88
C GLY A 396 13.52 39.92 -3.02
N ALA A 397 14.27 40.54 -2.11
CA ALA A 397 14.71 41.93 -2.28
C ALA A 397 15.73 42.10 -3.44
N THR A 398 16.21 40.98 -4.00
CA THR A 398 17.18 40.90 -5.09
C THR A 398 16.54 40.30 -6.37
N PRO A 399 17.10 40.57 -7.57
CA PRO A 399 16.62 40.00 -8.83
C PRO A 399 16.67 38.47 -8.87
N LEU A 400 15.81 37.84 -9.69
CA LEU A 400 15.83 36.40 -9.93
C LEU A 400 16.93 36.06 -10.95
N TYR A 401 17.79 35.10 -10.63
CA TYR A 401 18.84 34.59 -11.51
C TYR A 401 18.48 33.18 -12.00
N LEU A 402 18.50 32.96 -13.31
CA LEU A 402 18.29 31.66 -13.94
C LEU A 402 19.55 31.29 -14.71
N ALA A 403 20.05 30.06 -14.54
CA ALA A 403 21.19 29.57 -15.30
C ALA A 403 21.09 28.08 -15.62
N LEU A 404 21.63 27.67 -16.76
CA LEU A 404 21.73 26.26 -17.13
C LEU A 404 23.13 25.76 -16.76
N GLU A 405 23.18 24.79 -15.85
CA GLU A 405 24.40 24.11 -15.43
C GLU A 405 24.51 22.75 -16.12
N HIS A 406 25.69 22.45 -16.68
CA HIS A 406 25.96 21.16 -17.33
C HIS A 406 27.24 20.54 -16.77
N GLN A 407 27.21 19.24 -16.49
CA GLN A 407 28.36 18.47 -16.01
C GLN A 407 28.51 17.20 -16.86
N GLN A 408 29.73 16.92 -17.31
CA GLN A 408 30.06 15.77 -18.17
C GLN A 408 31.25 15.00 -17.59
N GLU A 409 31.11 13.69 -17.41
CA GLU A 409 32.18 12.80 -16.96
C GLU A 409 32.84 12.06 -18.14
N GLY A 410 34.13 11.71 -17.99
CA GLY A 410 34.90 10.93 -18.97
C GLY A 410 35.85 11.74 -19.88
N ASN A 411 36.18 11.20 -21.06
CA ASN A 411 37.17 11.76 -21.99
C ASN A 411 36.75 13.09 -22.66
N THR A 412 35.48 13.48 -22.53
CA THR A 412 34.91 14.75 -22.99
C THR A 412 34.54 15.65 -21.80
N ALA A 413 35.22 15.51 -20.66
CA ALA A 413 34.98 16.34 -19.49
C ALA A 413 35.01 17.83 -19.85
N GLY A 414 33.92 18.54 -19.54
CA GLY A 414 33.73 19.95 -19.86
C GLY A 414 33.15 20.22 -21.26
N TYR A 415 32.84 19.24 -22.10
CA TYR A 415 32.17 19.46 -23.39
C TYR A 415 30.75 18.91 -23.40
N VAL A 416 29.81 19.69 -23.94
CA VAL A 416 28.43 19.27 -24.23
C VAL A 416 28.46 18.32 -25.44
N VAL A 417 27.85 17.14 -25.33
CA VAL A 417 27.93 16.06 -26.35
C VAL A 417 26.71 16.06 -27.31
N GLY A 418 25.59 16.62 -26.87
CA GLY A 418 24.36 16.76 -27.65
C GLY A 418 23.62 18.06 -27.30
N ASP A 419 22.85 18.59 -28.25
CA ASP A 419 22.16 19.86 -28.06
C ASP A 419 21.16 19.80 -26.89
N VAL A 420 21.14 20.87 -26.09
CA VAL A 420 20.13 21.07 -25.04
C VAL A 420 19.24 22.25 -25.40
N ASP A 421 17.94 21.98 -25.56
CA ASP A 421 16.92 22.99 -25.82
C ASP A 421 15.93 23.05 -24.66
N VAL A 422 15.89 24.18 -23.95
CA VAL A 422 14.87 24.44 -22.93
C VAL A 422 14.09 25.68 -23.29
N LEU A 423 12.79 25.56 -23.49
CA LEU A 423 11.87 26.66 -23.75
C LEU A 423 10.90 26.79 -22.58
N PHE A 424 10.90 27.94 -21.92
CA PHE A 424 10.05 28.20 -20.77
C PHE A 424 9.54 29.65 -20.76
N ARG A 425 8.36 29.85 -20.19
CA ARG A 425 7.72 31.15 -20.06
C ARG A 425 7.76 31.60 -18.60
N VAL A 426 8.22 32.82 -18.37
CA VAL A 426 8.27 33.45 -17.05
C VAL A 426 7.07 34.38 -16.92
N HIS A 427 6.19 34.10 -15.96
CA HIS A 427 5.08 34.96 -15.57
C HIS A 427 5.42 35.74 -14.31
N ALA A 428 4.86 36.94 -14.14
CA ALA A 428 4.96 37.73 -12.92
C ALA A 428 3.55 38.11 -12.44
N SER A 429 3.31 37.99 -11.14
CA SER A 429 2.01 38.29 -10.50
C SER A 429 2.20 38.94 -9.13
N VAL A 430 1.29 39.83 -8.74
CA VAL A 430 1.33 40.49 -7.41
C VAL A 430 0.88 39.50 -6.33
N THR A 431 1.44 39.62 -5.12
CA THR A 431 1.36 38.70 -3.97
C THR A 431 0.18 37.71 -3.92
N ASP A 432 0.52 36.43 -3.68
CA ASP A 432 -0.31 35.25 -3.40
C ASP A 432 -1.21 34.71 -4.54
N LYS A 433 -1.22 35.35 -5.71
CA LYS A 433 -1.85 34.79 -6.91
C LYS A 433 -0.86 33.92 -7.69
N ALA A 434 -0.68 32.67 -7.27
CA ALA A 434 0.05 31.72 -8.10
C ALA A 434 -0.60 31.55 -9.48
N PHE A 435 0.19 31.13 -10.46
CA PHE A 435 -0.30 30.87 -11.79
C PHE A 435 -1.23 29.64 -11.81
N TYR A 436 -2.52 29.86 -12.11
CA TYR A 436 -3.55 28.81 -12.16
C TYR A 436 -3.76 28.33 -13.59
N GLY A 437 -3.60 27.01 -13.78
CA GLY A 437 -4.03 26.21 -14.93
C GLY A 437 -5.53 26.31 -15.17
N LEU A 438 -6.24 25.76 -14.19
CA LEU A 438 -7.69 25.65 -14.14
C LEU A 438 -8.17 26.15 -12.77
N ASN A 439 -9.12 27.08 -12.77
CA ASN A 439 -9.72 27.62 -11.56
C ASN A 439 -11.25 27.64 -11.68
N ILE A 440 -11.93 26.80 -10.89
CA ILE A 440 -13.38 26.67 -10.85
C ILE A 440 -13.89 27.20 -9.50
N THR A 441 -14.80 28.17 -9.55
CA THR A 441 -15.33 28.85 -8.35
C THR A 441 -16.86 28.90 -8.35
N ASN A 442 -17.49 28.76 -7.18
CA ASN A 442 -18.94 28.95 -6.97
C ASN A 442 -19.85 28.17 -7.95
N SER A 443 -19.44 26.97 -8.37
CA SER A 443 -20.04 26.25 -9.50
C SER A 443 -20.63 24.90 -9.09
N ILE A 444 -21.56 24.37 -9.88
CA ILE A 444 -22.22 23.08 -9.64
C ILE A 444 -21.98 22.18 -10.86
N ILE A 445 -21.46 20.98 -10.61
CA ILE A 445 -21.15 19.96 -11.61
C ILE A 445 -21.87 18.67 -11.22
N ASN A 446 -23.00 18.39 -11.86
CA ASN A 446 -23.96 17.40 -11.36
C ASN A 446 -24.47 16.45 -12.47
N GLY A 447 -24.56 15.15 -12.18
CA GLY A 447 -25.36 14.23 -13.00
C GLY A 447 -24.78 13.95 -14.38
N ASN A 448 -23.48 14.20 -14.59
CA ASN A 448 -22.83 13.91 -15.86
C ASN A 448 -22.56 12.40 -15.97
N ILE A 449 -22.71 11.85 -17.18
CA ILE A 449 -22.45 10.42 -17.41
C ILE A 449 -20.94 10.13 -17.37
N GLY A 450 -20.09 11.10 -17.73
CA GLY A 450 -18.65 11.04 -17.49
C GLY A 450 -18.25 11.43 -16.06
N ASN A 451 -16.98 11.81 -15.89
CA ASN A 451 -16.46 12.41 -14.66
C ASN A 451 -17.04 13.81 -14.45
N GLY A 452 -17.02 14.31 -13.21
CA GLY A 452 -17.38 15.70 -12.95
C GLY A 452 -16.33 16.65 -13.57
N VAL A 453 -15.08 16.52 -13.11
CA VAL A 453 -13.93 17.25 -13.64
C VAL A 453 -12.85 16.23 -14.03
N PHE A 454 -12.42 16.26 -15.28
CA PHE A 454 -11.33 15.45 -15.81
C PHE A 454 -10.16 16.35 -16.23
N GLY A 455 -9.00 16.10 -15.63
CA GLY A 455 -7.74 16.77 -15.93
C GLY A 455 -6.71 15.80 -16.49
N LYS A 456 -6.06 16.15 -17.60
CA LYS A 456 -4.96 15.36 -18.17
C LYS A 456 -3.71 16.19 -18.39
N ASP A 457 -2.55 15.62 -18.06
CA ASP A 457 -1.23 16.22 -18.26
C ASP A 457 -1.11 17.59 -17.55
N ILE A 458 -1.67 17.71 -16.33
CA ILE A 458 -1.73 18.99 -15.60
C ILE A 458 -0.34 19.34 -15.04
N ARG A 459 0.24 20.47 -15.50
CA ARG A 459 1.54 20.98 -15.02
C ARG A 459 1.43 22.29 -14.26
N GLU A 460 0.25 22.89 -14.19
CA GLU A 460 -0.02 24.10 -13.43
C GLU A 460 -0.97 23.86 -12.27
N ARG A 461 -1.11 24.86 -11.40
CA ARG A 461 -2.02 24.77 -10.26
C ARG A 461 -3.47 24.66 -10.72
N THR A 462 -4.18 23.65 -10.23
CA THR A 462 -5.62 23.49 -10.43
C THR A 462 -6.36 23.76 -9.13
N ALA A 463 -7.38 24.62 -9.16
CA ALA A 463 -8.11 25.06 -7.99
C ALA A 463 -9.63 24.90 -8.15
N LEU A 464 -10.28 24.32 -7.14
CA LEU A 464 -11.74 24.28 -6.98
C LEU A 464 -12.09 25.03 -5.70
N SER A 465 -12.98 26.02 -5.76
CA SER A 465 -13.36 26.84 -4.60
C SER A 465 -14.87 27.05 -4.51
N ASN A 466 -15.53 26.55 -3.45
CA ASN A 466 -16.99 26.56 -3.34
C ASN A 466 -17.67 25.86 -4.53
N VAL A 467 -17.22 24.64 -4.85
CA VAL A 467 -17.75 23.84 -5.98
C VAL A 467 -18.51 22.64 -5.43
N THR A 468 -19.62 22.26 -6.06
CA THR A 468 -20.32 21.00 -5.78
C THR A 468 -20.15 20.04 -6.96
N VAL A 469 -19.63 18.84 -6.72
CA VAL A 469 -19.44 17.78 -7.69
C VAL A 469 -20.21 16.54 -7.22
N ASN A 470 -21.36 16.24 -7.82
CA ASN A 470 -22.21 15.15 -7.36
C ASN A 470 -22.91 14.34 -8.46
N LEU A 471 -23.33 13.12 -8.13
CA LEU A 471 -24.10 12.22 -9.00
C LEU A 471 -23.45 11.93 -10.36
N ASN A 472 -22.13 12.12 -10.48
CA ASN A 472 -21.43 11.84 -11.73
C ASN A 472 -21.13 10.33 -11.84
N GLN A 473 -21.24 9.79 -13.06
CA GLN A 473 -21.16 8.35 -13.33
C GLN A 473 -19.82 7.93 -13.94
N GLY A 474 -18.80 8.79 -13.89
CA GLY A 474 -17.42 8.52 -14.29
C GLY A 474 -16.60 7.77 -13.23
N LEU A 475 -15.31 7.60 -13.49
CA LEU A 475 -14.36 6.91 -12.59
C LEU A 475 -14.11 7.69 -11.29
N ALA A 476 -14.24 9.01 -11.32
CA ALA A 476 -14.26 9.83 -10.11
C ALA A 476 -15.09 11.11 -10.30
N GLY A 477 -15.46 11.75 -9.19
CA GLY A 477 -15.99 13.12 -9.22
C GLY A 477 -14.96 14.10 -9.77
N PHE A 478 -13.73 14.06 -9.23
CA PHE A 478 -12.57 14.79 -9.74
C PHE A 478 -11.41 13.84 -10.06
N LEU A 479 -11.11 13.67 -11.34
CA LEU A 479 -10.07 12.77 -11.83
C LEU A 479 -8.92 13.56 -12.47
N VAL A 480 -7.69 13.31 -12.02
CA VAL A 480 -6.49 13.77 -12.73
C VAL A 480 -5.63 12.59 -13.16
N LYS A 481 -5.23 12.58 -14.43
CA LYS A 481 -4.46 11.51 -15.04
C LYS A 481 -3.18 12.03 -15.69
N ASP A 482 -2.10 11.24 -15.57
CA ASP A 482 -0.79 11.45 -16.21
C ASP A 482 -0.04 12.73 -15.78
N GLY A 483 -0.33 13.25 -14.59
CA GLY A 483 0.41 14.35 -13.98
C GLY A 483 -0.48 15.41 -13.30
N ALA A 484 0.01 15.94 -12.19
CA ALA A 484 -0.53 17.08 -11.48
C ALA A 484 0.61 17.85 -10.83
N ALA A 485 0.58 19.18 -10.93
CA ALA A 485 1.51 20.07 -10.25
C ALA A 485 1.06 20.34 -8.81
N ASP A 486 0.08 21.22 -8.66
CA ASP A 486 -0.52 21.59 -7.38
C ASP A 486 -2.05 21.49 -7.52
N ILE A 487 -2.72 20.85 -6.58
CA ILE A 487 -4.19 20.73 -6.60
C ILE A 487 -4.76 21.33 -5.32
N TRP A 488 -5.61 22.34 -5.44
CA TRP A 488 -6.21 23.06 -4.32
C TRP A 488 -7.74 22.92 -4.34
N LEU A 489 -8.32 22.32 -3.30
CA LEU A 489 -9.79 22.26 -3.14
C LEU A 489 -10.19 23.02 -1.88
N ASN A 490 -10.97 24.07 -2.02
CA ASN A 490 -11.45 24.90 -0.91
C ASN A 490 -12.99 24.94 -0.89
N ASP A 491 -13.62 24.83 0.28
CA ASP A 491 -15.08 24.86 0.45
C ASP A 491 -15.86 23.95 -0.53
N THR A 492 -15.29 22.82 -0.97
CA THR A 492 -15.82 22.01 -2.09
C THR A 492 -16.52 20.74 -1.60
N ARG A 493 -17.65 20.37 -2.21
CA ARG A 493 -18.42 19.16 -1.88
C ARG A 493 -18.33 18.15 -3.02
N ILE A 494 -17.80 16.97 -2.74
CA ILE A 494 -17.69 15.87 -3.71
C ILE A 494 -18.45 14.67 -3.14
N GLN A 495 -19.66 14.43 -3.63
CA GLN A 495 -20.56 13.47 -2.98
C GLN A 495 -21.40 12.66 -3.97
N GLU A 496 -21.82 11.46 -3.57
CA GLU A 496 -22.73 10.60 -4.34
C GLU A 496 -22.22 10.28 -5.76
N ASN A 497 -20.90 10.25 -5.98
CA ASN A 497 -20.33 9.87 -7.27
C ASN A 497 -20.20 8.34 -7.36
N TRP A 498 -20.32 7.81 -8.59
CA TRP A 498 -20.26 6.37 -8.83
C TRP A 498 -18.88 5.77 -8.55
N GLY A 499 -17.81 6.47 -8.94
CA GLY A 499 -16.44 6.09 -8.64
C GLY A 499 -15.91 6.73 -7.36
N ASP A 500 -14.62 7.02 -7.32
CA ASP A 500 -14.00 7.73 -6.19
C ASP A 500 -14.53 9.17 -6.08
N GLY A 501 -14.46 9.76 -4.89
CA GLY A 501 -14.66 11.20 -4.74
C GLY A 501 -13.63 11.97 -5.60
N ALA A 502 -12.35 11.82 -5.26
CA ALA A 502 -11.26 12.34 -6.07
C ALA A 502 -10.13 11.32 -6.23
N ALA A 503 -9.60 11.21 -7.46
CA ALA A 503 -8.51 10.30 -7.78
C ALA A 503 -7.43 11.04 -8.59
N PHE A 504 -6.18 10.90 -8.16
CA PHE A 504 -5.03 11.53 -8.82
C PHE A 504 -3.99 10.45 -9.16
N HIS A 505 -3.82 10.20 -10.46
CA HIS A 505 -2.94 9.16 -10.97
C HIS A 505 -1.67 9.76 -11.55
N PHE A 506 -0.53 9.27 -11.07
CA PHE A 506 0.78 9.53 -11.63
C PHE A 506 1.30 8.28 -12.31
N ASN A 507 1.83 8.43 -13.51
CA ASN A 507 2.37 7.34 -14.30
C ASN A 507 3.86 7.59 -14.54
N ASP A 508 4.71 6.64 -14.17
CA ASP A 508 6.17 6.72 -14.32
C ASP A 508 6.63 6.77 -15.79
N SER A 509 5.74 6.42 -16.73
CA SER A 509 5.97 6.57 -18.18
C SER A 509 5.49 7.90 -18.75
N SER A 510 4.90 8.77 -17.93
CA SER A 510 4.49 10.10 -18.36
C SER A 510 5.73 10.96 -18.64
N PRO A 511 5.73 11.82 -19.67
CA PRO A 511 6.80 12.79 -19.90
C PRO A 511 6.81 13.90 -18.83
N PHE A 512 6.31 13.70 -17.62
CA PHE A 512 6.14 14.74 -16.60
C PHE A 512 7.08 14.51 -15.41
N LEU A 513 7.81 15.57 -15.01
CA LEU A 513 8.64 15.59 -13.81
C LEU A 513 8.01 16.49 -12.74
N ALA A 514 7.48 15.87 -11.70
CA ALA A 514 7.00 16.59 -10.52
C ALA A 514 8.18 16.94 -9.61
N LEU A 515 8.39 18.24 -9.36
CA LEU A 515 9.44 18.71 -8.45
C LEU A 515 8.93 18.80 -7.01
N HIS A 516 7.65 19.11 -6.85
CA HIS A 516 6.96 19.19 -5.57
C HIS A 516 5.46 18.97 -5.80
N GLN A 517 4.88 17.93 -5.22
CA GLN A 517 3.44 17.71 -5.31
C GLN A 517 2.77 18.17 -4.02
N GLU A 518 1.95 19.22 -4.13
CA GLU A 518 1.10 19.69 -3.04
C GLU A 518 -0.36 19.50 -3.44
N ILE A 519 -1.04 18.54 -2.80
CA ILE A 519 -2.51 18.46 -2.86
C ILE A 519 -3.02 19.01 -1.54
N VAL A 520 -3.71 20.14 -1.63
CA VAL A 520 -4.23 20.87 -0.48
C VAL A 520 -5.73 20.89 -0.58
N PHE A 521 -6.37 20.06 0.23
CA PHE A 521 -7.74 20.32 0.61
C PHE A 521 -7.71 21.39 1.72
N LYS A 522 -8.55 22.40 1.61
CA LYS A 522 -8.77 23.41 2.63
C LYS A 522 -10.23 23.32 3.01
N GLY A 523 -10.46 23.10 4.29
CA GLY A 523 -11.77 23.15 4.90
C GLY A 523 -11.68 23.78 6.28
N ARG A 524 -12.84 24.01 6.87
CA ARG A 524 -13.00 24.55 8.22
C ARG A 524 -12.20 23.73 9.26
N PRO A 525 -11.47 24.37 10.19
CA PRO A 525 -11.11 23.76 11.47
C PRO A 525 -12.39 23.53 12.29
N SER A 526 -12.60 22.34 12.84
CA SER A 526 -13.86 21.91 13.49
C SER A 526 -14.49 22.91 14.47
N ASN A 527 -13.70 23.82 15.05
CA ASN A 527 -14.13 24.85 15.99
C ASN A 527 -14.71 26.17 15.40
N ASN A 528 -14.67 26.41 14.08
CA ASN A 528 -15.01 27.75 13.53
C ASN A 528 -16.26 27.82 12.63
N ILE A 529 -17.40 28.28 13.17
CA ILE A 529 -18.73 28.34 12.49
C ILE A 529 -18.84 29.29 11.28
N PHE A 530 -17.83 30.11 11.00
CA PHE A 530 -17.89 31.13 9.94
C PHE A 530 -17.33 30.68 8.57
N TYR A 531 -16.76 29.46 8.45
CA TYR A 531 -16.22 28.90 7.21
C TYR A 531 -16.97 27.61 6.80
N LEU A 532 -17.12 27.35 5.50
CA LEU A 532 -17.78 26.16 4.98
C LEU A 532 -16.81 24.96 4.97
N PRO A 533 -17.29 23.72 5.19
CA PRO A 533 -16.44 22.52 5.14
C PRO A 533 -16.23 22.03 3.69
N THR A 534 -15.05 21.46 3.41
CA THR A 534 -14.80 20.61 2.23
C THR A 534 -15.18 19.18 2.60
N ILE A 535 -16.13 18.58 1.87
CA ILE A 535 -16.78 17.30 2.21
C ILE A 535 -16.56 16.32 1.06
N VAL A 536 -16.09 15.11 1.38
CA VAL A 536 -16.06 13.96 0.47
C VAL A 536 -16.88 12.83 1.09
N ALA A 537 -18.10 12.63 0.61
CA ALA A 537 -19.08 11.77 1.29
C ALA A 537 -19.89 10.88 0.33
N ASP A 538 -20.34 9.75 0.83
CA ASP A 538 -21.32 8.87 0.14
C ASP A 538 -20.87 8.41 -1.27
N ASN A 539 -19.56 8.28 -1.50
CA ASN A 539 -19.02 7.77 -2.76
C ASN A 539 -18.92 6.23 -2.70
N LEU A 540 -19.22 5.57 -3.81
CA LEU A 540 -19.45 4.12 -3.84
C LEU A 540 -18.15 3.28 -3.80
N TRP A 541 -17.03 3.85 -4.27
CA TRP A 541 -15.75 3.14 -4.45
C TRP A 541 -14.57 3.71 -3.67
N GLY A 542 -14.75 4.74 -2.83
CA GLY A 542 -13.66 5.35 -2.05
C GLY A 542 -13.82 6.86 -1.87
N GLY A 543 -13.00 7.46 -0.99
CA GLY A 543 -13.02 8.90 -0.71
C GLY A 543 -12.03 9.69 -1.57
N VAL A 544 -10.76 9.75 -1.15
CA VAL A 544 -9.70 10.43 -1.90
C VAL A 544 -8.40 9.62 -1.89
N LEU A 545 -7.75 9.55 -3.05
CA LEU A 545 -6.36 9.12 -3.18
C LEU A 545 -5.46 10.37 -3.10
N VAL A 546 -4.35 10.36 -2.34
CA VAL A 546 -3.33 11.46 -2.18
C VAL A 546 -3.54 12.40 -0.96
N LEU A 547 -2.59 13.33 -0.72
CA LEU A 547 -2.33 14.29 0.39
C LEU A 547 -3.50 15.22 0.79
N ILE A 548 -3.82 15.36 2.09
CA ILE A 548 -5.08 15.99 2.53
C ILE A 548 -5.04 16.64 3.93
N ASN A 549 -5.30 17.94 4.01
CA ASN A 549 -5.59 18.64 5.27
C ASN A 549 -7.08 19.05 5.35
N TRP A 550 -7.67 19.04 6.54
CA TRP A 550 -8.99 19.62 6.87
C TRP A 550 -10.19 19.20 6.00
N VAL A 551 -10.40 17.90 5.80
CA VAL A 551 -11.53 17.31 5.06
C VAL A 551 -12.39 16.40 5.95
N GLU A 552 -13.69 16.39 5.67
CA GLU A 552 -14.63 15.40 6.22
C GLU A 552 -14.85 14.25 5.22
N PHE A 553 -14.47 13.03 5.61
CA PHE A 553 -14.70 11.77 4.89
C PHE A 553 -15.82 10.99 5.56
N LEU A 554 -17.01 11.02 4.97
CA LEU A 554 -18.22 10.52 5.60
C LEU A 554 -18.83 9.36 4.80
N SER A 555 -19.10 8.24 5.47
CA SER A 555 -19.89 7.12 4.92
C SER A 555 -19.38 6.51 3.60
N ASN A 556 -18.07 6.60 3.31
CA ASN A 556 -17.52 5.95 2.12
C ASN A 556 -17.55 4.43 2.29
N THR A 557 -17.89 3.74 1.20
CA THR A 557 -18.06 2.28 1.22
C THR A 557 -16.91 1.54 0.55
N TYR A 558 -16.70 0.31 1.00
CA TYR A 558 -15.82 -0.69 0.37
C TYR A 558 -14.31 -0.40 0.42
N HIS A 559 -13.82 0.66 -0.22
CA HIS A 559 -12.39 1.04 -0.24
C HIS A 559 -12.02 2.01 0.90
N PRO A 560 -10.72 2.24 1.14
CA PRO A 560 -10.27 3.22 2.11
C PRO A 560 -10.85 4.62 1.85
N ALA A 561 -11.24 5.31 2.91
CA ALA A 561 -11.71 6.69 2.80
C ALA A 561 -10.57 7.64 2.37
N LEU A 562 -9.35 7.35 2.81
CA LEU A 562 -8.12 7.98 2.35
C LEU A 562 -7.07 6.91 2.05
N GLU A 563 -6.53 6.91 0.84
CA GLU A 563 -5.40 6.04 0.47
C GLU A 563 -4.25 6.85 -0.13
N ILE A 564 -3.01 6.51 0.25
CA ILE A 564 -1.80 7.11 -0.30
C ILE A 564 -0.85 6.00 -0.71
N HIS A 565 -0.53 5.95 -2.00
CA HIS A 565 0.53 5.09 -2.52
C HIS A 565 1.85 5.86 -2.61
N SER A 566 2.88 5.32 -1.98
CA SER A 566 4.22 5.89 -2.06
C SER A 566 4.96 5.52 -3.35
N CYS A 567 5.85 6.41 -3.80
CA CYS A 567 6.78 6.16 -4.90
C CYS A 567 7.85 5.13 -4.48
N ARG A 568 7.95 4.01 -5.23
CA ARG A 568 8.84 2.88 -4.92
C ARG A 568 10.19 2.94 -5.64
N GLY A 569 10.47 4.00 -6.40
CA GLY A 569 11.71 4.18 -7.16
C GLY A 569 12.92 4.51 -6.28
N PHE A 570 14.09 4.00 -6.63
CA PHE A 570 15.36 4.35 -5.98
C PHE A 570 15.83 5.74 -6.45
N GLY A 571 16.40 6.54 -5.55
CA GLY A 571 16.93 7.88 -5.87
C GLY A 571 15.87 8.98 -6.08
N MET A 572 14.59 8.66 -5.84
CA MET A 572 13.47 9.61 -6.00
C MET A 572 13.38 10.60 -4.83
N ALA A 573 12.84 11.79 -5.10
CA ALA A 573 12.58 12.78 -4.07
C ALA A 573 11.56 12.28 -3.03
N ARG A 574 11.66 12.76 -1.78
CA ARG A 574 10.70 12.41 -0.72
C ARG A 574 9.37 13.11 -0.95
N THR A 575 8.28 12.36 -0.95
CA THR A 575 6.92 12.89 -0.94
C THR A 575 6.59 13.40 0.45
N VAL A 576 6.20 14.66 0.59
CA VAL A 576 5.75 15.21 1.88
C VAL A 576 4.27 14.94 2.03
N VAL A 577 3.91 14.13 3.04
CA VAL A 577 2.53 13.82 3.41
C VAL A 577 2.08 14.62 4.61
N ASP A 578 1.07 15.47 4.46
CA ASP A 578 0.42 16.13 5.59
C ASP A 578 -1.06 15.78 5.58
N VAL A 579 -1.48 15.10 6.65
CA VAL A 579 -2.84 14.66 6.93
C VAL A 579 -3.24 15.25 8.27
N THR A 580 -3.67 16.52 8.26
CA THR A 580 -3.93 17.28 9.48
C THR A 580 -5.36 17.79 9.57
N GLY A 581 -6.02 17.51 10.69
CA GLY A 581 -7.31 18.12 11.06
C GLY A 581 -8.53 17.57 10.30
N ASN A 582 -8.45 16.36 9.77
CA ASN A 582 -9.53 15.68 9.05
C ASN A 582 -10.52 14.98 10.01
N ARG A 583 -11.75 14.76 9.55
CA ARG A 583 -12.76 13.92 10.23
C ARG A 583 -13.12 12.75 9.33
N ILE A 584 -12.86 11.53 9.77
CA ILE A 584 -13.09 10.28 9.03
C ILE A 584 -14.12 9.47 9.81
N GLU A 585 -15.36 9.44 9.33
CA GLU A 585 -16.49 8.89 10.09
C GLU A 585 -17.47 8.03 9.30
N GLY A 586 -17.93 6.93 9.92
CA GLY A 586 -18.99 6.08 9.37
C GLY A 586 -18.60 5.25 8.15
N ASN A 587 -17.31 5.17 7.82
CA ASN A 587 -16.85 4.44 6.65
C ASN A 587 -16.91 2.91 6.90
N THR A 588 -17.24 2.14 5.87
CA THR A 588 -17.28 0.67 5.94
C THR A 588 -15.98 0.02 5.49
N GLY A 589 -15.17 0.71 4.68
CA GLY A 589 -13.78 0.35 4.39
C GLY A 589 -12.82 0.97 5.40
N MET A 590 -11.51 0.82 5.18
CA MET A 590 -10.48 1.39 6.05
C MET A 590 -10.59 2.94 6.14
N GLY A 591 -10.23 3.52 7.28
CA GLY A 591 -10.25 4.98 7.44
C GLY A 591 -9.12 5.65 6.65
N PHE A 592 -7.88 5.41 7.04
CA PHE A 592 -6.68 5.90 6.35
C PHE A 592 -5.68 4.77 6.10
N ARG A 593 -5.23 4.63 4.86
CA ARG A 593 -4.27 3.62 4.41
C ARG A 593 -3.04 4.24 3.73
N MET A 594 -1.85 3.80 4.14
CA MET A 594 -0.58 4.08 3.45
C MET A 594 0.35 2.86 3.53
N ALA A 595 0.35 2.03 2.49
CA ALA A 595 1.20 0.82 2.41
C ALA A 595 1.62 0.53 0.94
N PRO A 596 2.93 0.42 0.63
CA PRO A 596 4.06 0.76 1.49
C PRO A 596 4.16 2.28 1.70
N SER A 597 4.71 2.66 2.84
CA SER A 597 5.13 4.00 3.24
C SER A 597 6.65 4.14 3.04
N VAL A 598 7.08 4.54 1.84
CA VAL A 598 8.52 4.69 1.45
C VAL A 598 8.74 5.96 0.64
N ASN A 599 9.98 6.48 0.61
CA ASN A 599 10.29 7.80 0.05
C ASN A 599 9.32 8.89 0.52
N VAL A 600 8.98 8.89 1.81
CA VAL A 600 7.90 9.72 2.35
C VAL A 600 8.30 10.41 3.65
N LEU A 601 7.83 11.64 3.83
CA LEU A 601 7.83 12.38 5.08
C LEU A 601 6.38 12.69 5.45
N ALA A 602 5.78 11.88 6.31
CA ALA A 602 4.36 11.93 6.64
C ALA A 602 4.07 12.51 8.03
N PHE A 603 3.04 13.34 8.11
CA PHE A 603 2.50 13.97 9.31
C PHE A 603 1.00 13.66 9.37
N VAL A 604 0.54 12.97 10.40
CA VAL A 604 -0.87 12.63 10.61
C VAL A 604 -1.30 13.26 11.92
N ASN A 605 -1.84 14.48 11.88
CA ASN A 605 -2.05 15.27 13.09
C ASN A 605 -3.50 15.73 13.31
N SER A 606 -3.98 15.74 14.55
CA SER A 606 -5.26 16.38 14.90
C SER A 606 -6.50 15.84 14.15
N ASN A 607 -6.47 14.60 13.65
CA ASN A 607 -7.60 13.99 12.95
C ASN A 607 -8.58 13.29 13.92
N GLN A 608 -9.84 13.14 13.49
CA GLN A 608 -10.88 12.43 14.22
C GLN A 608 -11.36 11.23 13.42
N PHE A 609 -11.08 10.02 13.90
CA PHE A 609 -11.57 8.76 13.36
C PHE A 609 -12.71 8.25 14.24
N LEU A 610 -13.95 8.36 13.75
CA LEU A 610 -15.17 8.13 14.54
C LEU A 610 -16.05 7.06 13.89
N ASN A 611 -16.54 6.08 14.66
CA ASN A 611 -17.59 5.16 14.21
C ASN A 611 -17.31 4.45 12.85
N ASN A 612 -16.04 4.21 12.50
CA ASN A 612 -15.68 3.44 11.31
C ASN A 612 -15.83 1.94 11.60
N ASN A 613 -16.30 1.16 10.62
CA ASN A 613 -16.60 -0.27 10.76
C ASN A 613 -15.49 -1.20 10.22
N ASP A 614 -14.28 -0.66 10.05
CA ASP A 614 -13.04 -1.38 9.78
C ASP A 614 -11.87 -0.63 10.47
N THR A 615 -10.63 -1.00 10.14
CA THR A 615 -9.39 -0.42 10.62
C THR A 615 -9.36 1.08 10.34
N ALA A 616 -9.26 1.90 11.39
CA ALA A 616 -9.26 3.35 11.26
C ALA A 616 -7.95 3.88 10.66
N LEU A 617 -6.82 3.27 11.01
CA LEU A 617 -5.49 3.69 10.54
C LEU A 617 -4.60 2.48 10.21
N PHE A 618 -4.08 2.44 8.99
CA PHE A 618 -3.24 1.36 8.49
C PHE A 618 -1.99 1.92 7.80
N ILE A 619 -0.81 1.72 8.40
CA ILE A 619 0.49 2.09 7.81
C ILE A 619 1.45 0.93 7.96
N LYS A 620 1.75 0.21 6.87
CA LYS A 620 2.61 -0.98 6.91
C LYS A 620 3.58 -1.09 5.73
N ASN A 621 4.80 -1.54 6.01
CA ASN A 621 5.79 -1.91 4.99
C ASN A 621 6.12 -3.40 4.94
N ALA A 622 5.70 -4.19 5.94
CA ALA A 622 6.17 -5.57 6.13
C ALA A 622 5.98 -6.50 4.91
N ASP A 623 4.95 -6.27 4.09
CA ASP A 623 4.71 -7.03 2.84
C ASP A 623 5.69 -6.68 1.70
N HIS A 624 6.56 -5.69 1.93
CA HIS A 624 7.53 -5.17 0.97
C HIS A 624 8.94 -5.06 1.58
N PRO A 625 9.53 -6.18 2.06
CA PRO A 625 10.83 -6.19 2.72
C PRO A 625 11.96 -5.68 1.80
N GLN A 626 11.82 -5.85 0.48
CA GLN A 626 12.78 -5.37 -0.53
C GLN A 626 12.94 -3.84 -0.56
N LEU A 627 12.02 -3.09 0.04
CA LEU A 627 12.03 -1.62 0.06
C LEU A 627 12.73 -1.03 1.30
N TRP A 628 13.39 -1.85 2.12
CA TRP A 628 14.10 -1.42 3.33
C TRP A 628 15.13 -0.27 3.13
N PRO A 629 15.83 -0.11 1.98
CA PRO A 629 16.80 0.99 1.81
C PRO A 629 16.12 2.35 1.61
N LEU A 630 14.83 2.36 1.24
CA LEU A 630 14.10 3.59 0.95
C LEU A 630 13.72 4.30 2.25
N ARG A 631 13.85 5.64 2.24
CA ARG A 631 13.67 6.48 3.43
C ARG A 631 12.19 6.67 3.77
N ALA A 632 11.80 6.55 5.03
CA ALA A 632 10.42 6.79 5.47
C ALA A 632 10.38 7.41 6.86
N ASN A 633 9.82 8.61 7.00
CA ASN A 633 9.63 9.28 8.29
C ASN A 633 8.14 9.56 8.49
N VAL A 634 7.50 8.92 9.47
CA VAL A 634 6.06 9.08 9.73
C VAL A 634 5.85 9.58 11.16
N THR A 635 5.11 10.67 11.34
CA THR A 635 4.76 11.23 12.65
C THR A 635 3.25 11.31 12.82
N ILE A 636 2.73 10.78 13.93
CA ILE A 636 1.29 10.66 14.19
C ILE A 636 0.99 11.27 15.56
N SER A 637 0.28 12.40 15.61
CA SER A 637 0.02 13.13 16.86
C SER A 637 -1.37 13.75 17.01
N LYS A 638 -1.85 13.91 18.24
CA LYS A 638 -3.12 14.60 18.57
C LYS A 638 -4.38 14.05 17.88
N ASN A 639 -4.37 12.79 17.42
CA ASN A 639 -5.53 12.20 16.75
C ASN A 639 -6.50 11.56 17.76
N ALA A 640 -7.79 11.51 17.43
CA ALA A 640 -8.81 10.84 18.23
C ALA A 640 -9.40 9.64 17.48
N PHE A 641 -9.26 8.44 18.02
CA PHE A 641 -9.85 7.19 17.54
C PHE A 641 -10.92 6.74 18.52
N LYS A 642 -12.19 6.97 18.20
CA LYS A 642 -13.34 6.68 19.10
C LYS A 642 -14.46 5.93 18.41
N PHE A 643 -15.06 4.99 19.13
CA PHE A 643 -16.24 4.23 18.69
C PHE A 643 -16.04 3.43 17.40
N ASN A 644 -14.80 3.24 16.95
CA ASN A 644 -14.51 2.44 15.76
C ASN A 644 -14.63 0.95 16.10
N ARG A 645 -14.96 0.14 15.10
CA ARG A 645 -15.12 -1.31 15.21
C ARG A 645 -14.24 -2.01 14.17
N GLY A 646 -13.34 -2.87 14.62
CA GLY A 646 -12.41 -3.57 13.73
C GLY A 646 -11.75 -4.77 14.41
N LYS A 647 -11.05 -5.61 13.64
CA LYS A 647 -10.18 -6.67 14.20
C LYS A 647 -8.92 -6.08 14.87
N TYR A 648 -8.52 -4.90 14.40
CA TYR A 648 -7.65 -3.94 15.07
C TYR A 648 -8.09 -2.54 14.63
N ILE A 649 -7.92 -1.53 15.48
CA ILE A 649 -8.31 -0.15 15.15
C ILE A 649 -7.17 0.57 14.44
N ILE A 650 -5.94 0.32 14.90
CA ILE A 650 -4.72 0.89 14.36
C ILE A 650 -3.74 -0.25 14.09
N SER A 651 -3.13 -0.26 12.91
CA SER A 651 -2.06 -1.20 12.54
C SER A 651 -0.90 -0.42 11.94
N ILE A 652 0.24 -0.41 12.63
CA ILE A 652 1.40 0.42 12.27
C ILE A 652 2.71 -0.37 12.30
N GLY A 653 3.57 -0.12 11.32
CA GLY A 653 4.97 -0.53 11.34
C GLY A 653 5.64 -0.39 9.99
N LEU A 654 6.96 -0.30 10.01
CA LEU A 654 7.80 -0.15 8.82
C LEU A 654 8.60 -1.44 8.60
N ASN A 655 9.63 -1.42 7.75
CA ASN A 655 10.51 -2.58 7.63
C ASN A 655 11.40 -2.69 8.89
N GLU A 656 11.47 -3.89 9.46
CA GLU A 656 12.35 -4.17 10.59
C GLU A 656 13.82 -3.97 10.17
N ASP A 657 14.65 -3.45 11.09
CA ASP A 657 16.08 -3.16 10.89
C ASP A 657 16.41 -2.14 9.76
N ALA A 658 15.40 -1.50 9.18
CA ALA A 658 15.61 -0.43 8.20
C ALA A 658 16.05 0.87 8.90
N SER A 659 17.35 1.14 8.91
CA SER A 659 17.96 2.33 9.54
C SER A 659 17.47 3.68 8.98
N ALA A 660 16.98 3.69 7.73
CA ALA A 660 16.45 4.86 7.05
C ALA A 660 14.93 5.08 7.27
N GLN A 661 14.28 4.22 8.05
CA GLN A 661 12.84 4.22 8.28
C GLN A 661 12.50 4.41 9.77
N GLN A 662 11.58 5.32 10.07
CA GLN A 662 11.16 5.63 11.43
C GLN A 662 9.68 6.06 11.50
N LEU A 663 8.94 5.54 12.49
CA LEU A 663 7.56 5.94 12.77
C LEU A 663 7.42 6.37 14.24
N ILE A 664 6.83 7.53 14.47
CA ILE A 664 6.62 8.11 15.79
C ILE A 664 5.12 8.31 16.02
N PHE A 665 4.56 7.63 17.02
CA PHE A 665 3.18 7.76 17.47
C PHE A 665 3.16 8.43 18.85
N ASN A 666 3.03 9.75 18.90
CA ASN A 666 3.22 10.51 20.13
C ASN A 666 2.32 11.73 20.29
N GLN A 667 2.43 12.40 21.44
CA GLN A 667 1.77 13.69 21.71
C GLN A 667 0.23 13.63 21.61
N GLN A 668 -0.41 13.01 22.60
CA GLN A 668 -1.87 13.08 22.83
C GLN A 668 -2.76 12.42 21.76
N ASN A 669 -2.35 11.28 21.19
CA ASN A 669 -3.33 10.45 20.49
C ASN A 669 -4.28 9.77 21.51
N GLU A 670 -5.58 9.82 21.26
CA GLU A 670 -6.62 9.20 22.08
C GLU A 670 -7.20 7.97 21.38
N ILE A 671 -7.02 6.78 21.95
CA ILE A 671 -7.57 5.52 21.45
C ILE A 671 -8.54 5.01 22.51
N ARG A 672 -9.82 5.37 22.39
CA ARG A 672 -10.80 5.14 23.47
C ARG A 672 -12.17 4.70 22.96
N GLU A 673 -12.86 3.89 23.75
CA GLU A 673 -14.24 3.44 23.46
C GLU A 673 -14.38 2.72 22.11
N ASN A 674 -13.32 2.07 21.61
CA ASN A 674 -13.38 1.27 20.38
C ASN A 674 -13.72 -0.20 20.69
N ILE A 675 -14.25 -0.88 19.70
CA ILE A 675 -14.68 -2.28 19.76
C ILE A 675 -13.73 -3.13 18.92
N VAL A 676 -12.96 -4.00 19.58
CA VAL A 676 -12.09 -4.95 18.91
C VAL A 676 -12.74 -6.33 18.93
N PHE A 677 -13.01 -6.91 17.76
CA PHE A 677 -13.64 -8.23 17.66
C PHE A 677 -12.68 -9.30 17.15
N ASN A 678 -12.84 -10.52 17.65
CA ASN A 678 -12.16 -11.70 17.11
C ASN A 678 -13.05 -12.34 16.01
N PRO A 679 -12.67 -12.29 14.72
CA PRO A 679 -13.39 -12.94 13.63
C PRO A 679 -13.35 -14.47 13.68
N TYR A 680 -12.37 -15.07 14.36
CA TYR A 680 -12.21 -16.52 14.50
C TYR A 680 -12.19 -16.91 15.98
N PRO A 681 -13.35 -16.92 16.69
CA PRO A 681 -13.40 -17.20 18.14
C PRO A 681 -12.80 -18.54 18.55
N GLU A 682 -12.87 -19.54 17.67
CA GLU A 682 -12.37 -20.90 17.90
C GLU A 682 -10.86 -21.02 17.72
N LEU A 683 -10.21 -20.03 17.09
CA LEU A 683 -8.78 -20.06 16.80
C LEU A 683 -8.06 -18.93 17.55
N ARG A 684 -6.93 -19.27 18.17
CA ARG A 684 -6.12 -18.29 18.91
C ARG A 684 -4.87 -17.90 18.12
N PRO A 685 -4.70 -16.61 17.76
CA PRO A 685 -3.59 -16.21 16.92
C PRO A 685 -2.25 -16.32 17.66
N ARG A 686 -1.19 -16.59 16.90
CA ARG A 686 0.19 -16.62 17.40
C ARG A 686 1.00 -15.42 16.90
N SER A 687 0.98 -15.13 15.60
CA SER A 687 1.68 -13.98 15.01
C SER A 687 0.94 -12.67 15.25
N THR A 688 -0.31 -12.56 14.81
CA THR A 688 -1.01 -11.28 14.74
C THR A 688 -2.20 -11.20 15.71
N PRO A 689 -2.13 -10.42 16.81
CA PRO A 689 -3.22 -10.33 17.77
C PRO A 689 -4.40 -9.48 17.29
N TYR A 690 -5.50 -9.52 18.05
CA TYR A 690 -6.62 -8.58 17.93
C TYR A 690 -6.54 -7.57 19.08
N ALA A 691 -6.09 -6.35 18.78
CA ALA A 691 -5.86 -5.31 19.77
C ALA A 691 -6.31 -3.94 19.24
N ALA A 692 -6.50 -2.96 20.14
CA ALA A 692 -6.83 -1.60 19.69
C ALA A 692 -5.70 -1.03 18.81
N MET A 693 -4.44 -1.31 19.16
CA MET A 693 -3.27 -1.02 18.34
C MET A 693 -2.42 -2.28 18.13
N VAL A 694 -2.01 -2.54 16.88
CA VAL A 694 -1.05 -3.60 16.53
C VAL A 694 0.21 -2.97 15.93
N VAL A 695 1.37 -3.44 16.37
CA VAL A 695 2.69 -2.90 15.98
C VAL A 695 3.56 -3.99 15.36
N SER A 696 4.17 -3.71 14.21
CA SER A 696 4.89 -4.73 13.42
C SER A 696 6.41 -4.56 13.33
N SER A 697 6.98 -3.50 13.92
CA SER A 697 8.43 -3.24 13.84
C SER A 697 8.96 -2.46 15.05
N SER A 698 10.24 -2.64 15.35
CA SER A 698 10.93 -2.02 16.50
C SER A 698 11.31 -0.55 16.28
N ASN A 699 11.34 -0.09 15.02
CA ASN A 699 11.54 1.32 14.64
C ASN A 699 10.29 2.20 14.82
N VAL A 700 9.26 1.68 15.50
CA VAL A 700 8.05 2.40 15.92
C VAL A 700 8.19 2.85 17.37
N ILE A 701 8.04 4.14 17.63
CA ILE A 701 8.12 4.73 18.98
C ILE A 701 6.74 5.23 19.39
N ILE A 702 6.19 4.73 20.51
CA ILE A 702 4.84 5.02 20.98
C ILE A 702 4.94 5.67 22.36
N ARG A 703 4.75 7.00 22.47
CA ARG A 703 4.90 7.69 23.76
C ARG A 703 3.87 8.79 23.99
N ARG A 704 3.41 8.95 25.23
CA ARG A 704 2.50 10.04 25.65
C ARG A 704 1.14 10.04 24.94
N ASN A 705 0.54 8.85 24.81
CA ASN A 705 -0.79 8.63 24.25
C ASN A 705 -1.76 8.15 25.33
N CYS A 706 -3.06 8.08 25.00
CA CYS A 706 -4.11 7.66 25.91
C CYS A 706 -4.91 6.48 25.36
N PHE A 707 -4.91 5.37 26.10
CA PHE A 707 -5.66 4.16 25.79
C PHE A 707 -6.78 3.95 26.81
N LYS A 708 -7.98 3.60 26.35
CA LYS A 708 -9.08 3.11 27.21
C LYS A 708 -10.15 2.45 26.36
N ASN A 709 -10.03 1.16 26.06
CA ASN A 709 -10.98 0.41 25.25
C ASN A 709 -11.55 -0.76 26.05
N PRO A 710 -12.66 -0.56 26.79
CA PRO A 710 -13.22 -1.59 27.68
C PRO A 710 -13.63 -2.88 26.96
N GLN A 711 -14.08 -2.77 25.71
CA GLN A 711 -14.52 -3.90 24.89
C GLN A 711 -13.40 -4.55 24.08
N ALA A 712 -12.16 -4.05 24.17
CA ALA A 712 -10.99 -4.68 23.58
C ALA A 712 -10.31 -5.60 24.61
N ALA A 713 -10.01 -6.84 24.19
CA ALA A 713 -9.22 -7.78 24.98
C ALA A 713 -7.81 -7.23 25.27
N TYR A 714 -7.20 -6.59 24.27
CA TYR A 714 -5.88 -5.98 24.36
C TYR A 714 -5.92 -4.53 23.87
N GLU A 715 -5.25 -3.62 24.61
CA GLU A 715 -5.06 -2.22 24.19
C GLU A 715 -3.96 -2.14 23.11
N ILE A 716 -2.88 -2.90 23.30
CA ILE A 716 -1.76 -2.98 22.38
C ILE A 716 -1.29 -4.42 22.21
N GLY A 717 -0.91 -4.77 20.99
CA GLY A 717 -0.25 -6.04 20.67
C GLY A 717 0.86 -5.87 19.64
N THR A 718 1.82 -6.80 19.65
CA THR A 718 2.90 -6.86 18.65
C THR A 718 2.70 -8.03 17.71
N GLU A 719 3.08 -7.86 16.45
CA GLU A 719 3.24 -8.93 15.47
C GLU A 719 4.70 -9.17 15.06
N LEU A 720 5.64 -8.45 15.68
CA LEU A 720 7.07 -8.60 15.43
C LEU A 720 7.57 -9.94 16.03
N MET A 721 7.78 -10.93 15.17
CA MET A 721 8.28 -12.27 15.52
C MET A 721 9.82 -12.30 15.71
N GLU A 722 10.34 -11.33 16.46
CA GLU A 722 11.76 -11.20 16.81
C GLU A 722 11.86 -10.97 18.32
N HIS A 723 11.91 -12.05 19.10
CA HIS A 723 11.87 -12.01 20.58
C HIS A 723 13.01 -11.22 21.23
N ALA A 724 14.13 -11.04 20.54
CA ALA A 724 15.26 -10.25 21.03
C ALA A 724 15.02 -8.73 20.89
N LYS A 725 14.06 -8.33 20.05
CA LYS A 725 13.72 -6.93 19.82
C LYS A 725 12.72 -6.43 20.85
N ARG A 726 12.66 -5.11 20.99
CA ARG A 726 11.81 -4.42 21.95
C ARG A 726 11.07 -3.29 21.26
N ILE A 727 9.80 -3.11 21.59
CA ILE A 727 8.97 -2.02 21.10
C ILE A 727 8.82 -1.00 22.22
N ASP A 728 9.18 0.24 21.92
CA ASP A 728 9.14 1.35 22.88
C ASP A 728 7.72 1.90 23.00
N ALA A 729 7.04 1.53 24.08
CA ALA A 729 5.69 1.99 24.42
C ALA A 729 5.65 2.73 25.77
N LYS A 730 6.74 3.43 26.12
CA LYS A 730 6.89 4.13 27.41
C LYS A 730 6.05 5.41 27.46
N GLU A 731 5.82 5.91 28.67
CA GLU A 731 5.14 7.18 28.95
C GLU A 731 3.68 7.27 28.44
N ASN A 732 3.01 6.14 28.16
CA ASN A 732 1.60 6.12 27.75
C ASN A 732 0.66 5.97 28.95
N ASN A 733 -0.57 6.47 28.80
CA ASN A 733 -1.65 6.22 29.75
C ASN A 733 -2.48 5.00 29.28
N TRP A 734 -2.54 3.96 30.10
CA TRP A 734 -3.21 2.69 29.78
C TRP A 734 -4.63 2.58 30.36
N GLY A 735 -5.28 3.73 30.62
CA GLY A 735 -6.67 3.79 31.09
C GLY A 735 -6.88 3.56 32.59
N SER A 736 -5.86 3.05 33.30
CA SER A 736 -5.83 2.90 34.75
C SER A 736 -4.45 3.25 35.32
N PRO A 737 -4.36 3.89 36.49
CA PRO A 737 -3.11 4.10 37.20
C PRO A 737 -2.60 2.83 37.93
N VAL A 738 -3.37 1.74 37.94
CA VAL A 738 -3.02 0.50 38.66
C VAL A 738 -2.50 -0.56 37.67
N PRO A 739 -1.24 -1.02 37.79
CA PRO A 739 -0.64 -2.01 36.87
C PRO A 739 -1.46 -3.28 36.65
N SER A 740 -2.03 -3.85 37.71
CA SER A 740 -2.83 -5.09 37.62
C SER A 740 -4.08 -4.97 36.74
N GLN A 741 -4.57 -3.74 36.49
CA GLN A 741 -5.77 -3.51 35.67
C GLN A 741 -5.49 -3.40 34.17
N PHE A 742 -4.26 -3.03 33.77
CA PHE A 742 -3.92 -2.85 32.35
C PHE A 742 -2.86 -3.84 31.82
N MET A 743 -2.03 -4.43 32.69
CA MET A 743 -0.97 -5.34 32.25
C MET A 743 -1.49 -6.63 31.58
N SER A 744 -2.72 -7.04 31.88
CA SER A 744 -3.40 -8.15 31.20
C SER A 744 -3.93 -7.80 29.81
N LYS A 745 -3.95 -6.51 29.46
CA LYS A 745 -4.38 -5.99 28.16
C LYS A 745 -3.21 -5.71 27.20
N ILE A 746 -2.01 -6.18 27.50
CA ILE A 746 -0.84 -6.08 26.63
C ILE A 746 -0.58 -7.48 26.06
N PHE A 747 -0.53 -7.60 24.74
CA PHE A 747 -0.19 -8.85 24.05
C PHE A 747 1.23 -8.79 23.48
N ASP A 748 2.18 -9.45 24.13
CA ASP A 748 3.61 -9.42 23.79
C ASP A 748 4.29 -10.77 24.05
N GLN A 749 5.63 -10.76 24.21
CA GLN A 749 6.42 -11.95 24.50
C GLN A 749 5.87 -12.81 25.67
N PHE A 750 5.25 -12.20 26.68
CA PHE A 750 4.68 -12.96 27.80
C PHE A 750 3.52 -13.85 27.37
N ASN A 751 2.76 -13.47 26.34
CA ASN A 751 1.69 -14.29 25.80
C ASN A 751 2.22 -15.32 24.81
N ARG A 752 3.21 -14.95 24.00
CA ARG A 752 3.84 -15.79 22.97
C ARG A 752 5.35 -15.59 22.98
N TYR A 753 6.12 -16.61 23.33
CA TYR A 753 7.57 -16.48 23.55
C TYR A 753 8.36 -15.99 22.33
N SER A 754 7.79 -16.16 21.13
CA SER A 754 8.40 -15.78 19.84
C SER A 754 8.21 -14.31 19.45
N LEU A 755 7.40 -13.55 20.20
CA LEU A 755 7.15 -12.14 19.91
C LEU A 755 8.13 -11.23 20.66
N ALA A 756 8.33 -10.01 20.15
CA ALA A 756 9.06 -8.95 20.82
C ALA A 756 8.38 -8.51 22.14
N VAL A 757 9.16 -7.94 23.06
CA VAL A 757 8.63 -7.33 24.31
C VAL A 757 8.09 -5.94 24.01
N ILE A 758 6.95 -5.58 24.61
CA ILE A 758 6.42 -4.20 24.58
C ILE A 758 6.79 -3.52 25.90
N GLU A 759 7.67 -2.52 25.83
CA GLU A 759 8.13 -1.79 27.01
C GLU A 759 7.13 -0.69 27.41
N VAL A 760 6.28 -0.98 28.39
CA VAL A 760 5.24 -0.04 28.87
C VAL A 760 5.64 0.83 30.06
N GLY A 761 6.77 0.52 30.71
CA GLY A 761 7.29 1.21 31.89
C GLY A 761 8.43 2.18 31.54
N PRO A 762 8.44 3.43 32.07
CA PRO A 762 7.44 4.02 32.96
C PRO A 762 6.16 4.44 32.21
N TYR A 763 5.04 4.67 32.92
CA TYR A 763 3.72 4.98 32.33
C TYR A 763 3.11 6.26 32.91
N ALA A 764 2.12 6.84 32.21
CA ALA A 764 1.43 8.05 32.64
C ALA A 764 0.14 7.72 33.40
N ALA A 765 0.00 8.19 34.64
CA ALA A 765 -1.18 7.89 35.47
C ALA A 765 -2.46 8.61 35.00
N VAL A 766 -2.32 9.81 34.41
CA VAL A 766 -3.44 10.63 33.94
C VAL A 766 -3.28 10.95 32.46
N CYS A 767 -4.36 10.76 31.70
CA CYS A 767 -4.43 11.10 30.30
C CYS A 767 -4.53 12.64 30.08
N ASN A 768 -3.99 13.14 28.97
CA ASN A 768 -4.16 14.52 28.48
C ASN A 768 -3.63 15.66 29.37
N GLN A 769 -2.73 15.39 30.31
CA GLN A 769 -1.96 16.47 30.97
C GLN A 769 -0.81 16.93 30.08
N ARG A 770 -0.55 18.24 30.02
CA ARG A 770 0.56 18.82 29.22
C ARG A 770 1.93 18.30 29.68
N ASN A 771 2.06 18.06 31.00
CA ASN A 771 3.18 17.38 31.65
C ASN A 771 2.61 16.27 32.55
N PRO A 772 2.34 15.07 32.02
CA PRO A 772 1.76 14.00 32.81
C PRO A 772 2.74 13.50 33.87
N HIS A 773 2.23 13.16 35.06
CA HIS A 773 3.04 12.52 36.09
C HIS A 773 3.43 11.10 35.63
N ILE A 774 4.72 10.91 35.36
CA ILE A 774 5.30 9.63 34.93
C ILE A 774 5.58 8.78 36.17
N THR A 775 4.93 7.62 36.22
CA THR A 775 5.03 6.64 37.31
C THR A 775 5.88 5.46 36.85
N TYR A 776 6.82 5.04 37.68
CA TYR A 776 7.62 3.84 37.41
C TYR A 776 6.81 2.59 37.74
N LEU A 777 7.00 1.54 36.93
CA LEU A 777 6.43 0.22 37.21
C LEU A 777 7.24 -0.40 38.35
N GLN A 778 6.81 -0.19 39.61
CA GLN A 778 7.44 -0.83 40.77
C GLN A 778 6.89 -2.25 40.94
N GLU A 779 7.78 -3.25 40.88
CA GLU A 779 7.60 -4.63 41.37
C GLU A 779 6.32 -5.38 40.91
N PHE A 780 5.72 -5.00 39.78
CA PHE A 780 4.60 -5.75 39.22
C PHE A 780 5.10 -6.78 38.20
N PHE A 781 4.94 -8.05 38.51
CA PHE A 781 5.21 -9.16 37.61
C PHE A 781 3.90 -9.79 37.14
N ARG A 782 3.81 -10.11 35.84
CA ARG A 782 2.71 -10.91 35.34
C ARG A 782 2.90 -12.35 35.83
N GLU A 783 1.92 -12.88 36.54
CA GLU A 783 1.96 -14.23 37.09
C GLU A 783 1.53 -15.25 36.03
N PHE A 784 2.32 -16.32 35.87
CA PHE A 784 1.97 -17.42 34.96
C PHE A 784 0.81 -18.30 35.49
N ARG A 785 0.52 -18.23 36.79
CA ARG A 785 -0.52 -18.99 37.49
C ARG A 785 -1.17 -18.08 38.54
N LYS A 786 -2.49 -17.92 38.45
CA LYS A 786 -3.28 -17.14 39.42
C LYS A 786 -3.80 -18.04 40.54
N ASP A 787 -3.77 -17.55 41.78
CA ASP A 787 -4.30 -18.29 42.93
C ASP A 787 -5.81 -18.58 42.84
N SER A 788 -6.57 -17.71 42.16
CA SER A 788 -8.01 -17.90 41.94
C SER A 788 -8.34 -19.00 40.92
N GLN A 789 -7.39 -19.37 40.07
CA GLN A 789 -7.52 -20.39 39.03
C GLN A 789 -6.24 -21.24 38.96
N PRO A 790 -5.95 -22.06 39.97
CA PRO A 790 -4.65 -22.73 40.12
C PRO A 790 -4.36 -23.77 39.04
N PHE A 791 -5.38 -24.21 38.30
CA PHE A 791 -5.27 -25.17 37.19
C PHE A 791 -5.18 -24.50 35.81
N VAL A 792 -5.14 -23.15 35.75
CA VAL A 792 -4.94 -22.41 34.49
C VAL A 792 -3.53 -21.84 34.49
N LEU A 793 -2.77 -22.16 33.45
CA LEU A 793 -1.37 -21.75 33.29
C LEU A 793 -1.20 -20.92 32.01
N GLY A 794 -0.28 -19.97 32.02
CA GLY A 794 0.08 -19.24 30.81
C GLY A 794 1.07 -18.11 31.07
N GLY A 795 2.14 -18.06 30.29
CA GLY A 795 3.13 -17.00 30.29
C GLY A 795 4.49 -17.39 30.85
N THR A 796 5.28 -16.36 31.17
CA THR A 796 6.69 -16.51 31.56
C THR A 796 6.85 -16.89 33.03
N ILE A 797 7.71 -17.87 33.29
CA ILE A 797 8.02 -18.41 34.61
C ILE A 797 9.41 -17.91 35.01
N TYR A 798 9.45 -16.95 35.95
CA TYR A 798 10.68 -16.31 36.43
C TYR A 798 11.31 -17.01 37.64
N GLU A 799 10.51 -17.76 38.41
CA GLU A 799 10.93 -18.40 39.66
C GLU A 799 10.66 -19.92 39.64
N ASN A 800 11.19 -20.63 40.65
CA ASN A 800 10.98 -22.06 40.77
C ASN A 800 9.54 -22.37 41.20
N HIS A 801 8.87 -23.25 40.46
CA HIS A 801 7.50 -23.64 40.76
C HIS A 801 7.31 -25.15 40.66
N ASP A 802 6.57 -25.68 41.64
CA ASP A 802 6.14 -27.08 41.68
C ASP A 802 4.62 -27.16 41.43
N LEU A 803 4.24 -27.98 40.45
CA LEU A 803 2.85 -28.29 40.12
C LEU A 803 2.42 -29.60 40.78
N ILE A 804 1.31 -29.53 41.51
CA ILE A 804 0.66 -30.69 42.13
C ILE A 804 0.01 -31.60 41.06
N PRO A 805 -0.30 -32.88 41.37
CA PRO A 805 -1.02 -33.74 40.44
C PRO A 805 -2.38 -33.14 40.04
N GLY A 806 -2.62 -32.96 38.74
CA GLY A 806 -3.86 -32.36 38.26
C GLY A 806 -3.97 -32.29 36.74
N ARG A 807 -5.14 -31.87 36.27
CA ARG A 807 -5.38 -31.51 34.86
C ARG A 807 -5.32 -30.00 34.75
N TYR A 808 -4.36 -29.50 33.99
CA TYR A 808 -4.10 -28.07 33.80
C TYR A 808 -4.50 -27.66 32.38
N THR A 809 -5.09 -26.47 32.25
CA THR A 809 -5.38 -25.85 30.96
C THR A 809 -4.35 -24.74 30.72
N VAL A 810 -3.65 -24.81 29.59
CA VAL A 810 -2.62 -23.84 29.22
C VAL A 810 -3.17 -22.88 28.17
N THR A 811 -3.31 -21.60 28.51
CA THR A 811 -3.96 -20.58 27.66
C THR A 811 -3.00 -19.71 26.86
N ASP A 812 -1.77 -19.59 27.33
CA ASP A 812 -0.68 -18.79 26.77
C ASP A 812 0.62 -19.59 26.82
N ASP A 813 1.62 -19.19 26.04
CA ASP A 813 2.87 -19.94 25.95
C ASP A 813 3.54 -20.07 27.31
N LEU A 814 4.01 -21.27 27.65
CA LEU A 814 4.81 -21.46 28.85
C LEU A 814 6.27 -21.20 28.53
N HIS A 815 6.87 -20.18 29.14
CA HIS A 815 8.27 -19.84 28.94
C HIS A 815 9.04 -19.97 30.25
N VAL A 816 9.83 -21.04 30.38
CA VAL A 816 10.73 -21.24 31.53
C VAL A 816 12.03 -20.51 31.24
N VAL A 817 12.28 -19.38 31.91
CA VAL A 817 13.49 -18.56 31.68
C VAL A 817 14.75 -19.23 32.22
N PRO A 818 15.96 -18.84 31.76
CA PRO A 818 17.21 -19.32 32.35
C PRO A 818 17.24 -19.13 33.88
N GLY A 819 17.65 -20.18 34.62
CA GLY A 819 17.73 -20.16 36.07
C GLY A 819 16.45 -20.58 36.82
N ALA A 820 15.29 -20.52 36.19
CA ALA A 820 14.03 -21.00 36.76
C ALA A 820 13.82 -22.51 36.54
N LYS A 821 13.12 -23.16 37.48
CA LYS A 821 12.78 -24.59 37.43
C LYS A 821 11.28 -24.81 37.53
N LEU A 822 10.72 -25.52 36.54
CA LEU A 822 9.35 -26.02 36.61
C LEU A 822 9.36 -27.52 36.91
N THR A 823 8.77 -27.91 38.04
CA THR A 823 8.62 -29.31 38.43
C THR A 823 7.17 -29.74 38.29
N ILE A 824 6.92 -30.85 37.58
CA ILE A 824 5.56 -31.38 37.36
C ILE A 824 5.40 -32.73 38.07
N ALA A 825 4.35 -32.89 38.87
CA ALA A 825 4.07 -34.16 39.54
C ALA A 825 3.59 -35.26 38.56
N PRO A 826 3.96 -36.54 38.79
CA PRO A 826 3.51 -37.67 37.97
C PRO A 826 1.99 -37.78 37.83
N GLY A 827 1.52 -38.21 36.66
CA GLY A 827 0.09 -38.34 36.35
C GLY A 827 -0.62 -37.02 36.06
N SER A 828 0.09 -35.89 36.04
CA SER A 828 -0.47 -34.60 35.61
C SER A 828 -0.69 -34.57 34.09
N VAL A 829 -1.75 -33.87 33.68
CA VAL A 829 -2.11 -33.66 32.27
C VAL A 829 -2.13 -32.16 31.99
N LEU A 830 -1.33 -31.69 31.04
CA LEU A 830 -1.37 -30.31 30.57
C LEU A 830 -2.05 -30.29 29.20
N GLU A 831 -3.21 -29.63 29.15
CA GLU A 831 -4.02 -29.43 27.96
C GLU A 831 -3.74 -28.05 27.37
N PHE A 832 -3.03 -28.03 26.26
CA PHE A 832 -2.69 -26.80 25.56
C PHE A 832 -3.81 -26.37 24.63
N HIS A 833 -4.14 -25.08 24.67
CA HIS A 833 -4.96 -24.44 23.64
C HIS A 833 -4.22 -24.42 22.29
N ASP A 834 -5.00 -24.18 21.22
CA ASP A 834 -4.50 -24.14 19.85
C ASP A 834 -3.46 -23.03 19.65
N GLY A 835 -2.39 -23.34 18.92
CA GLY A 835 -1.27 -22.40 18.66
C GLY A 835 -0.41 -22.04 19.89
N VAL A 836 -0.71 -22.61 21.07
CA VAL A 836 0.07 -22.41 22.30
C VAL A 836 1.25 -23.39 22.34
N GLY A 837 2.40 -22.95 22.78
CA GLY A 837 3.62 -23.75 22.89
C GLY A 837 4.28 -23.68 24.25
N MET A 838 5.39 -24.39 24.39
CA MET A 838 6.25 -24.32 25.56
C MET A 838 7.70 -24.10 25.14
N LEU A 839 8.36 -23.09 25.69
CA LEU A 839 9.78 -22.82 25.55
C LEU A 839 10.50 -23.11 26.87
N VAL A 840 11.51 -23.97 26.80
CA VAL A 840 12.35 -24.35 27.95
C VAL A 840 13.75 -23.79 27.76
N GLN A 841 14.10 -22.78 28.56
CA GLN A 841 15.45 -22.22 28.72
C GLN A 841 16.02 -22.45 30.12
N GLY A 842 15.17 -22.61 31.13
CA GLY A 842 15.57 -23.07 32.47
C GLY A 842 15.64 -24.59 32.58
N GLU A 843 15.12 -25.11 33.69
CA GLU A 843 15.01 -26.54 33.99
C GLU A 843 13.53 -26.98 33.97
N LEU A 844 13.24 -28.07 33.25
CA LEU A 844 11.95 -28.75 33.29
C LEU A 844 12.15 -30.16 33.86
N SER A 845 11.45 -30.48 34.95
CA SER A 845 11.68 -31.72 35.68
C SER A 845 10.36 -32.37 36.16
N ARG A 846 10.44 -33.66 36.49
CA ARG A 846 9.33 -34.44 37.05
C ARG A 846 9.70 -34.93 38.45
N THR A 847 8.79 -34.87 39.43
CA THR A 847 9.04 -35.49 40.75
C THR A 847 8.90 -37.01 40.70
N GLU A 848 9.52 -37.73 41.63
CA GLU A 848 9.37 -39.20 41.76
C GLU A 848 8.51 -39.63 42.97
N PHE A 849 8.07 -38.68 43.80
CA PHE A 849 7.41 -38.96 45.08
C PHE A 849 6.02 -39.62 44.97
N PHE A 850 5.27 -39.38 43.89
CA PHE A 850 3.87 -39.80 43.76
C PHE A 850 3.65 -40.71 42.54
N GLY A 851 3.93 -42.01 42.65
CA GLY A 851 3.67 -42.96 41.57
C GLY A 851 4.68 -42.85 40.42
N PRO A 852 5.89 -43.41 40.58
CA PRO A 852 7.00 -43.24 39.64
C PRO A 852 6.66 -43.72 38.22
N GLU A 853 5.80 -44.72 38.09
CA GLU A 853 5.32 -45.29 36.82
C GLU A 853 4.41 -44.35 36.00
N LYS A 854 3.78 -43.35 36.63
CA LYS A 854 2.78 -42.51 35.96
C LYS A 854 3.45 -41.44 35.09
N LYS A 855 3.23 -41.49 33.78
CA LYS A 855 3.77 -40.49 32.86
C LYS A 855 3.09 -39.11 33.03
N VAL A 856 3.80 -38.03 32.75
CA VAL A 856 3.22 -36.68 32.55
C VAL A 856 2.75 -36.58 31.09
N ILE A 857 1.55 -36.03 30.87
CA ILE A 857 0.93 -35.99 29.54
C ILE A 857 0.78 -34.55 29.07
N PHE A 858 1.39 -34.24 27.92
CA PHE A 858 1.18 -33.01 27.18
C PHE A 858 0.32 -33.31 25.96
N THR A 859 -0.84 -32.66 25.89
CA THR A 859 -1.84 -32.93 24.85
C THR A 859 -2.58 -31.65 24.46
N SER A 860 -3.22 -31.68 23.30
CA SER A 860 -4.14 -30.62 22.87
C SER A 860 -5.46 -30.72 23.64
N LYS A 861 -6.08 -29.59 23.94
CA LYS A 861 -7.47 -29.55 24.40
C LYS A 861 -8.38 -30.29 23.41
N PRO A 862 -9.39 -31.06 23.86
CA PRO A 862 -10.31 -31.74 22.95
C PRO A 862 -10.97 -30.77 21.95
N PHE A 863 -10.78 -31.03 20.66
CA PHE A 863 -11.37 -30.26 19.58
C PHE A 863 -12.82 -30.69 19.32
N VAL A 864 -13.68 -29.72 19.03
CA VAL A 864 -15.06 -29.93 18.58
C VAL A 864 -15.23 -29.09 17.32
N LEU A 865 -15.65 -29.73 16.23
CA LEU A 865 -15.88 -29.04 14.96
C LEU A 865 -17.00 -28.01 15.12
N ALA A 866 -16.69 -26.74 14.85
CA ALA A 866 -17.65 -25.66 14.96
C ALA A 866 -18.57 -25.63 13.72
N LYS A 867 -19.89 -25.59 13.92
CA LYS A 867 -20.85 -25.38 12.82
C LYS A 867 -21.01 -23.89 12.55
N ASN A 868 -20.58 -23.44 11.38
CA ASN A 868 -20.74 -22.06 10.92
C ASN A 868 -22.06 -21.93 10.12
N LYS A 869 -22.72 -20.77 10.22
CA LYS A 869 -23.98 -20.50 9.51
C LYS A 869 -23.77 -20.16 8.04
N ASN A 870 -22.59 -19.64 7.68
CA ASN A 870 -22.33 -19.06 6.37
C ASN A 870 -21.43 -19.91 5.47
N ILE A 871 -20.77 -20.95 6.00
CA ILE A 871 -19.78 -21.76 5.30
C ILE A 871 -19.75 -23.17 5.89
N ARG A 872 -19.58 -24.21 5.04
CA ARG A 872 -19.43 -25.61 5.46
C ARG A 872 -18.62 -26.42 4.45
N LEU A 873 -18.06 -27.54 4.92
CA LEU A 873 -17.51 -28.60 4.07
C LEU A 873 -18.47 -29.76 4.03
N VAL A 874 -18.67 -30.32 2.84
CA VAL A 874 -19.54 -31.49 2.65
C VAL A 874 -18.77 -32.57 1.91
N ASP A 875 -18.78 -33.80 2.44
CA ASP A 875 -18.15 -34.95 1.80
C ASP A 875 -19.00 -35.54 0.66
N ASP A 876 -18.57 -36.68 0.12
CA ASP A 876 -19.29 -37.41 -0.94
C ASP A 876 -20.64 -37.99 -0.46
N ASP A 877 -20.76 -38.27 0.84
CA ASP A 877 -21.96 -38.87 1.47
C ASP A 877 -22.97 -37.82 1.95
N GLY A 878 -22.63 -36.52 1.83
CA GLY A 878 -23.49 -35.41 2.22
C GLY A 878 -23.36 -35.00 3.70
N SER A 879 -22.36 -35.50 4.41
CA SER A 879 -22.08 -35.16 5.81
C SER A 879 -21.38 -33.79 5.91
N ASP A 880 -21.81 -32.95 6.84
CA ASP A 880 -21.18 -31.66 7.16
C ASP A 880 -20.20 -31.73 8.34
N ASP A 881 -20.07 -32.91 8.97
CA ASP A 881 -19.17 -33.15 10.11
C ASP A 881 -17.78 -33.65 9.63
N VAL A 882 -17.20 -32.94 8.65
CA VAL A 882 -15.95 -33.32 7.98
C VAL A 882 -14.94 -32.17 7.92
N THR A 883 -13.65 -32.52 7.92
CA THR A 883 -12.55 -31.57 7.75
C THR A 883 -12.05 -31.52 6.30
N GLU A 884 -12.59 -32.36 5.44
CA GLU A 884 -12.24 -32.45 4.03
C GLU A 884 -13.50 -32.61 3.19
N GLY A 885 -13.68 -31.79 2.15
CA GLY A 885 -14.90 -31.86 1.34
C GLY A 885 -15.06 -30.71 0.34
N ARG A 886 -16.19 -30.72 -0.36
CA ARG A 886 -16.65 -29.63 -1.22
C ARG A 886 -16.99 -28.40 -0.37
N LEU A 887 -16.55 -27.23 -0.81
CA LEU A 887 -16.82 -25.98 -0.13
C LEU A 887 -18.21 -25.46 -0.51
N GLU A 888 -19.08 -25.29 0.48
CA GLU A 888 -20.41 -24.70 0.33
C GLU A 888 -20.53 -23.45 1.20
N VAL A 889 -21.17 -22.42 0.65
CA VAL A 889 -21.31 -21.08 1.24
C VAL A 889 -22.77 -20.65 1.20
N PHE A 890 -23.17 -19.82 2.16
CA PHE A 890 -24.53 -19.26 2.23
C PHE A 890 -24.47 -17.76 1.93
N VAL A 891 -24.94 -17.39 0.74
CA VAL A 891 -24.95 -16.01 0.24
C VAL A 891 -26.36 -15.68 -0.28
N ASP A 892 -26.82 -14.46 -0.01
CA ASP A 892 -28.14 -13.95 -0.46
C ASP A 892 -29.34 -14.86 -0.09
N GLY A 893 -29.28 -15.53 1.06
CA GLY A 893 -30.36 -16.38 1.56
C GLY A 893 -30.40 -17.81 0.96
N SER A 894 -29.39 -18.22 0.19
CA SER A 894 -29.31 -19.55 -0.42
C SER A 894 -27.93 -20.19 -0.25
N TRP A 895 -27.91 -21.54 -0.14
CA TRP A 895 -26.67 -22.32 -0.16
C TRP A 895 -26.21 -22.56 -1.60
N GLY A 896 -24.90 -22.52 -1.81
CA GLY A 896 -24.30 -22.81 -3.10
C GLY A 896 -22.81 -23.12 -3.01
N THR A 897 -22.22 -23.41 -4.16
CA THR A 897 -20.81 -23.82 -4.29
C THR A 897 -19.92 -22.67 -4.79
N VAL A 898 -18.61 -22.85 -4.62
CA VAL A 898 -17.57 -21.89 -4.99
C VAL A 898 -16.80 -22.38 -6.22
N CYS A 899 -16.58 -21.50 -7.20
CA CYS A 899 -15.72 -21.78 -8.35
C CYS A 899 -14.23 -21.72 -7.98
N ASN A 900 -13.42 -22.62 -8.54
CA ASN A 900 -11.97 -22.65 -8.33
C ASN A 900 -11.18 -21.55 -9.07
N ARG A 901 -11.85 -20.75 -9.90
CA ARG A 901 -11.25 -19.62 -10.62
C ARG A 901 -10.91 -18.51 -9.62
N THR A 902 -9.65 -18.05 -9.64
CA THR A 902 -9.01 -17.17 -8.62
C THR A 902 -8.91 -17.74 -7.22
N TRP A 903 -9.20 -19.03 -7.05
CA TRP A 903 -8.95 -19.70 -5.78
C TRP A 903 -7.46 -19.66 -5.46
N SER A 904 -7.13 -19.30 -4.23
CA SER A 904 -5.74 -19.15 -3.78
C SER A 904 -5.57 -19.74 -2.39
N ALA A 905 -4.32 -20.01 -2.01
CA ALA A 905 -3.99 -20.47 -0.66
C ALA A 905 -4.54 -19.54 0.44
N LYS A 906 -4.58 -18.21 0.20
CA LYS A 906 -5.14 -17.21 1.12
C LYS A 906 -6.65 -17.38 1.31
N LEU A 907 -7.40 -17.65 0.23
CA LEU A 907 -8.85 -17.90 0.30
C LEU A 907 -9.16 -19.22 0.99
N ALA A 908 -8.41 -20.28 0.69
CA ALA A 908 -8.52 -21.56 1.37
C ALA A 908 -8.22 -21.45 2.87
N GLN A 909 -7.19 -20.70 3.22
CA GLN A 909 -6.87 -20.38 4.60
C GLN A 909 -8.00 -19.63 5.29
N MET A 910 -8.56 -18.59 4.67
CA MET A 910 -9.71 -17.86 5.21
C MET A 910 -10.91 -18.79 5.43
N ALA A 911 -11.24 -19.63 4.45
CA ALA A 911 -12.33 -20.60 4.53
C ALA A 911 -12.13 -21.60 5.69
N CYS A 912 -10.94 -22.21 5.82
CA CYS A 912 -10.63 -23.09 6.94
C CYS A 912 -10.74 -22.36 8.29
N ASN A 913 -10.21 -21.14 8.38
CA ASN A 913 -10.24 -20.35 9.62
C ASN A 913 -11.68 -20.00 10.04
N GLN A 914 -12.57 -19.69 9.09
CA GLN A 914 -13.99 -19.46 9.36
C GLN A 914 -14.72 -20.71 9.89
N LEU A 915 -14.24 -21.91 9.54
CA LEU A 915 -14.75 -23.19 10.05
C LEU A 915 -14.15 -23.57 11.41
N GLY A 916 -13.27 -22.75 11.98
CA GLY A 916 -12.51 -23.09 13.20
C GLY A 916 -11.43 -24.16 12.95
N LEU A 917 -11.03 -24.34 11.70
CA LEU A 917 -10.00 -25.27 11.28
C LEU A 917 -8.78 -24.51 10.76
N VAL A 918 -7.67 -25.20 10.57
CA VAL A 918 -6.45 -24.60 10.04
C VAL A 918 -6.12 -25.22 8.70
N SER A 919 -5.58 -24.42 7.79
CA SER A 919 -5.33 -24.92 6.45
C SER A 919 -3.98 -25.61 6.30
N ASP A 920 -3.92 -26.54 5.36
CA ASP A 920 -2.76 -27.39 5.11
C ASP A 920 -1.99 -26.98 3.83
N PRO A 921 -0.72 -26.53 3.94
CA PRO A 921 0.27 -26.30 2.88
C PRO A 921 0.27 -27.27 1.73
N GLU A 922 0.08 -28.56 2.00
CA GLU A 922 0.15 -29.56 0.94
C GLU A 922 -1.13 -29.61 0.07
N PHE A 923 -2.24 -29.05 0.54
CA PHE A 923 -3.57 -29.29 -0.04
C PHE A 923 -4.36 -28.01 -0.35
N PHE A 924 -3.70 -26.85 -0.43
CA PHE A 924 -4.32 -25.55 -0.67
C PHE A 924 -4.94 -25.34 -2.06
N GLU A 925 -4.28 -25.80 -3.13
CA GLU A 925 -4.59 -25.30 -4.47
C GLU A 925 -5.54 -26.17 -5.29
N ASN A 926 -5.61 -27.50 -5.08
CA ASN A 926 -6.46 -28.40 -5.89
C ASN A 926 -6.43 -29.87 -5.43
N TRP A 927 -6.50 -30.16 -4.13
CA TRP A 927 -6.28 -31.55 -3.66
C TRP A 927 -7.36 -32.55 -4.10
N ARG A 928 -8.56 -32.10 -4.49
CA ARG A 928 -9.55 -32.90 -5.22
C ARG A 928 -10.35 -32.02 -6.18
N ILE A 929 -10.26 -32.32 -7.49
CA ILE A 929 -11.34 -32.01 -8.44
C ILE A 929 -12.54 -32.84 -7.96
N PHE A 930 -13.49 -32.21 -7.28
CA PHE A 930 -14.76 -32.86 -6.98
C PHE A 930 -15.52 -33.09 -8.29
N ARG A 931 -16.11 -34.27 -8.48
CA ARG A 931 -16.65 -34.66 -9.80
C ARG A 931 -17.87 -33.86 -10.22
N THR A 932 -18.59 -33.20 -9.30
CA THR A 932 -19.77 -32.36 -9.59
C THR A 932 -20.04 -31.33 -8.47
N LYS A 933 -20.76 -30.25 -8.79
CA LYS A 933 -21.36 -29.31 -7.82
C LYS A 933 -22.53 -29.88 -7.01
N GLY A 934 -22.95 -31.13 -7.28
CA GLY A 934 -24.19 -31.69 -6.76
C GLY A 934 -25.42 -30.93 -7.28
N ASP A 935 -26.50 -30.93 -6.49
CA ASP A 935 -27.75 -30.23 -6.80
C ASP A 935 -27.72 -28.72 -6.49
N LEU A 936 -26.63 -28.22 -5.89
CA LEU A 936 -26.51 -26.82 -5.49
C LEU A 936 -26.03 -25.93 -6.65
N PRO A 937 -26.54 -24.69 -6.76
CA PRO A 937 -26.02 -23.72 -7.70
C PRO A 937 -24.63 -23.25 -7.28
N MET A 938 -23.82 -22.82 -8.25
CA MET A 938 -22.56 -22.15 -7.99
C MET A 938 -22.85 -20.66 -7.82
N ILE A 939 -22.56 -20.12 -6.63
CA ILE A 939 -23.00 -18.77 -6.23
C ILE A 939 -21.85 -17.80 -5.97
N MET A 940 -20.61 -18.29 -5.88
CA MET A 940 -19.40 -17.46 -5.79
C MET A 940 -18.40 -17.88 -6.87
N ASP A 941 -17.98 -16.92 -7.71
CA ASP A 941 -16.91 -17.03 -8.71
C ASP A 941 -16.00 -15.79 -8.62
N ASN A 942 -14.76 -15.87 -9.09
CA ASN A 942 -13.77 -14.79 -9.09
C ASN A 942 -13.65 -14.00 -7.76
N ILE A 943 -13.53 -14.71 -6.64
CA ILE A 943 -13.50 -14.10 -5.30
C ILE A 943 -12.28 -13.18 -5.16
N ARG A 944 -12.54 -11.95 -4.71
CA ARG A 944 -11.57 -10.88 -4.44
C ARG A 944 -11.84 -10.35 -3.04
N CYS A 945 -10.89 -10.58 -2.13
CA CYS A 945 -10.96 -10.06 -0.77
C CYS A 945 -9.98 -8.90 -0.62
N GLU A 946 -10.41 -7.84 0.07
CA GLU A 946 -9.52 -6.76 0.50
C GLU A 946 -8.55 -7.23 1.60
N GLU A 947 -7.47 -6.49 1.82
CA GLU A 947 -6.35 -6.87 2.71
C GLU A 947 -6.80 -7.22 4.15
N ASN A 948 -7.94 -6.68 4.59
CA ASN A 948 -8.46 -6.85 5.93
C ASN A 948 -9.74 -7.69 6.07
N GLU A 949 -10.31 -8.17 4.98
CA GLU A 949 -11.51 -9.02 5.04
C GLU A 949 -11.20 -10.39 5.66
N VAL A 950 -12.16 -10.88 6.43
CA VAL A 950 -12.06 -12.10 7.27
C VAL A 950 -13.24 -13.04 7.08
N ASP A 951 -14.16 -12.67 6.18
CA ASP A 951 -15.36 -13.43 5.87
C ASP A 951 -15.47 -13.61 4.37
N LEU A 952 -15.26 -14.85 3.89
CA LEU A 952 -15.28 -15.19 2.48
C LEU A 952 -16.61 -14.78 1.82
N THR A 953 -17.72 -14.88 2.55
CA THR A 953 -19.07 -14.54 2.04
C THR A 953 -19.31 -13.05 1.89
N LYS A 954 -18.46 -12.21 2.48
CA LYS A 954 -18.50 -10.74 2.35
C LYS A 954 -17.51 -10.21 1.34
N CYS A 955 -16.47 -11.00 1.01
CA CYS A 955 -15.55 -10.65 -0.05
C CYS A 955 -16.32 -10.42 -1.34
N ARG A 956 -15.81 -9.53 -2.16
CA ARG A 956 -16.39 -9.31 -3.48
C ARG A 956 -16.24 -10.57 -4.33
N HIS A 957 -17.31 -10.97 -4.99
CA HIS A 957 -17.31 -12.13 -5.88
C HIS A 957 -18.30 -11.90 -7.03
N ASP A 958 -18.20 -12.69 -8.08
CA ASP A 958 -19.23 -12.84 -9.10
C ASP A 958 -20.29 -13.82 -8.54
N GLY A 959 -21.58 -13.59 -8.78
CA GLY A 959 -22.65 -14.39 -8.14
C GLY A 959 -24.04 -13.76 -8.14
N VAL A 960 -24.90 -14.25 -7.24
CA VAL A 960 -26.34 -13.97 -7.17
C VAL A 960 -26.64 -12.47 -6.96
N SER A 961 -25.98 -11.81 -6.00
CA SER A 961 -26.10 -10.36 -5.72
C SER A 961 -25.76 -9.43 -6.90
N HIS A 962 -24.92 -9.89 -7.83
CA HIS A 962 -24.53 -9.13 -9.02
C HIS A 962 -25.25 -9.60 -10.30
N ASN A 963 -26.21 -10.53 -10.15
CA ASN A 963 -26.93 -11.24 -11.20
C ASN A 963 -26.01 -11.96 -12.22
N VAL A 964 -24.73 -12.13 -11.91
CA VAL A 964 -23.74 -12.73 -12.80
C VAL A 964 -23.81 -14.25 -12.68
N PRO A 965 -24.15 -15.01 -13.74
CA PRO A 965 -24.03 -16.46 -13.67
C PRO A 965 -22.54 -16.82 -13.54
N ALA A 966 -22.18 -17.62 -12.53
CA ALA A 966 -20.83 -18.15 -12.41
C ALA A 966 -20.44 -18.89 -13.70
N GLY A 967 -19.39 -18.43 -14.37
CA GLY A 967 -19.04 -18.88 -15.71
C GLY A 967 -18.25 -20.19 -15.73
N CYS A 968 -18.21 -20.93 -14.62
CA CYS A 968 -17.37 -22.11 -14.46
C CYS A 968 -18.12 -23.40 -14.83
N ARG A 969 -17.36 -24.44 -15.18
CA ARG A 969 -17.93 -25.77 -15.43
C ARG A 969 -18.38 -26.40 -14.11
N ASP A 970 -19.36 -27.29 -14.17
CA ASP A 970 -19.84 -28.01 -12.97
C ASP A 970 -18.77 -28.89 -12.29
N THR A 971 -17.63 -29.10 -12.95
CA THR A 971 -16.43 -29.80 -12.45
C THR A 971 -15.39 -28.86 -11.82
N GLU A 972 -15.55 -27.54 -11.93
CA GLU A 972 -14.60 -26.51 -11.47
C GLU A 972 -14.96 -26.00 -10.06
N VAL A 973 -15.38 -26.93 -9.20
CA VAL A 973 -15.84 -26.63 -7.84
C VAL A 973 -14.68 -26.75 -6.86
N VAL A 974 -14.59 -25.78 -5.94
CA VAL A 974 -13.61 -25.80 -4.86
C VAL A 974 -13.90 -26.91 -3.87
N ALA A 975 -12.88 -27.71 -3.58
CA ALA A 975 -12.82 -28.59 -2.43
C ALA A 975 -11.55 -28.29 -1.64
N ILE A 976 -11.67 -28.24 -0.32
CA ILE A 976 -10.54 -27.96 0.59
C ILE A 976 -10.44 -29.03 1.68
N ARG A 977 -9.20 -29.28 2.11
CA ARG A 977 -8.87 -30.13 3.23
C ARG A 977 -8.26 -29.23 4.29
N CYS A 978 -9.03 -29.03 5.34
CA CYS A 978 -8.57 -28.35 6.53
C CYS A 978 -8.10 -29.39 7.56
N ALA A 979 -7.44 -28.91 8.60
CA ALA A 979 -6.88 -29.68 9.69
C ALA A 979 -7.47 -29.20 11.01
N GLU A 980 -7.63 -30.14 11.95
CA GLU A 980 -7.92 -29.78 13.34
C GLU A 980 -6.80 -28.89 13.89
N PRO A 981 -7.15 -27.81 14.61
CA PRO A 981 -6.15 -27.02 15.30
C PRO A 981 -5.45 -27.87 16.37
N ARG A 982 -4.14 -27.65 16.53
CA ARG A 982 -3.27 -28.32 17.51
C ARG A 982 -2.40 -27.27 18.22
N TRP A 983 -1.73 -27.70 19.28
CA TRP A 983 -0.75 -26.88 19.97
C TRP A 983 0.63 -26.97 19.29
N ALA A 984 1.51 -25.99 19.55
CA ALA A 984 2.78 -25.84 18.86
C ALA A 984 3.83 -26.91 19.24
N GLY A 985 3.71 -27.54 20.41
CA GLY A 985 4.71 -28.48 20.92
C GLY A 985 5.67 -27.83 21.92
N VAL A 986 6.71 -28.60 22.30
CA VAL A 986 7.74 -28.19 23.25
C VAL A 986 9.04 -27.88 22.51
N ARG A 987 9.64 -26.73 22.82
CA ARG A 987 10.95 -26.32 22.31
C ARG A 987 11.97 -26.22 23.44
N TYR A 988 13.03 -27.02 23.35
CA TYR A 988 14.25 -26.83 24.14
C TYR A 988 15.17 -25.87 23.39
N SER A 989 15.34 -24.69 23.96
CA SER A 989 16.23 -23.66 23.42
C SER A 989 17.70 -24.01 23.65
N LEU A 990 18.60 -23.34 22.94
CA LEU A 990 20.04 -23.43 23.17
C LEU A 990 20.45 -23.07 24.61
N LEU A 991 19.64 -22.24 25.29
CA LEU A 991 19.89 -21.77 26.66
C LEU A 991 19.41 -22.73 27.76
N ALA A 992 18.69 -23.80 27.43
CA ALA A 992 18.25 -24.81 28.39
C ALA A 992 19.43 -25.22 29.30
N ASN A 993 19.24 -25.24 30.63
CA ASN A 993 20.28 -25.53 31.62
C ASN A 993 20.22 -26.99 32.14
N PRO A 994 21.36 -27.70 32.30
CA PRO A 994 21.39 -28.99 32.99
C PRO A 994 21.20 -28.84 34.51
N PRO A 995 20.73 -29.90 35.20
CA PRO A 995 20.72 -29.93 36.66
C PRO A 995 22.14 -29.75 37.17
N THR A 996 22.29 -28.87 38.15
CA THR A 996 23.56 -28.37 38.72
C THR A 996 24.49 -29.47 39.28
N PHE A 997 24.02 -30.71 39.44
CA PHE A 997 24.78 -31.83 40.00
C PHE A 997 24.96 -33.07 39.10
N THR A 998 24.15 -33.26 38.04
CA THR A 998 24.19 -34.51 37.21
C THR A 998 24.62 -34.27 35.77
N GLY A 999 24.74 -33.02 35.32
CA GLY A 999 25.42 -32.65 34.07
C GLY A 999 24.68 -32.94 32.77
N GLN A 1000 23.46 -33.50 32.79
CA GLN A 1000 22.55 -33.64 31.63
C GLN A 1000 21.09 -33.51 32.12
N THR A 1001 20.26 -32.71 31.43
CA THR A 1001 18.81 -32.70 31.73
C THR A 1001 18.18 -34.03 31.31
N THR A 1002 17.15 -34.46 32.03
CA THR A 1002 16.43 -35.71 31.75
C THR A 1002 14.92 -35.46 31.74
N MET A 1003 14.32 -35.54 30.55
CA MET A 1003 12.87 -35.79 30.45
C MET A 1003 12.68 -37.31 30.56
N HIS A 1004 12.08 -37.76 31.65
CA HIS A 1004 11.87 -39.17 31.97
C HIS A 1004 10.40 -39.45 32.26
N ASN A 1005 9.79 -40.40 31.54
CA ASN A 1005 8.37 -40.79 31.63
C ASN A 1005 7.38 -39.69 31.18
N TRP A 1006 7.44 -39.27 29.91
CA TRP A 1006 6.56 -38.24 29.35
C TRP A 1006 5.85 -38.72 28.10
N ILE A 1007 4.63 -38.22 27.90
CA ILE A 1007 3.84 -38.38 26.66
C ILE A 1007 3.65 -37.01 26.04
N ILE A 1008 4.04 -36.85 24.77
CA ILE A 1008 3.75 -35.66 23.96
C ILE A 1008 2.89 -36.11 22.78
N GLU A 1009 1.65 -35.62 22.73
CA GLU A 1009 0.72 -36.01 21.68
C GLU A 1009 -0.12 -34.83 21.16
N LYS A 1010 -0.67 -35.02 19.94
CA LYS A 1010 -1.55 -34.04 19.27
C LYS A 1010 -0.92 -32.64 19.14
N ALA A 1011 0.38 -32.56 18.88
CA ALA A 1011 1.10 -31.30 18.67
C ALA A 1011 1.45 -31.07 17.19
N GLY A 1012 1.99 -29.88 16.89
CA GLY A 1012 2.70 -29.58 15.66
C GLY A 1012 2.01 -28.58 14.73
N LEU A 1013 1.11 -27.76 15.27
CA LEU A 1013 0.50 -26.64 14.56
C LEU A 1013 0.89 -25.34 15.27
N PHE A 1014 1.61 -24.47 14.56
CA PHE A 1014 2.23 -23.30 15.16
C PHE A 1014 1.38 -22.04 14.98
N ASP A 1015 1.00 -21.72 13.74
CA ASP A 1015 0.17 -20.55 13.45
C ASP A 1015 -0.80 -20.80 12.30
N PHE A 1016 -2.08 -20.55 12.56
CA PHE A 1016 -3.13 -20.68 11.55
C PHE A 1016 -3.14 -19.53 10.53
N ARG A 1017 -2.47 -18.42 10.81
CA ARG A 1017 -2.41 -17.23 9.94
C ARG A 1017 -1.26 -17.24 8.94
N THR A 1018 -0.20 -18.00 9.17
CA THR A 1018 0.95 -18.12 8.25
C THR A 1018 1.20 -19.57 7.80
N PRO A 1019 0.15 -20.41 7.83
CA PRO A 1019 0.21 -21.89 8.01
C PRO A 1019 1.60 -22.46 8.34
N GLU A 1020 2.25 -21.93 9.36
CA GLU A 1020 3.55 -22.43 9.81
C GLU A 1020 3.34 -23.60 10.79
N PHE A 1021 4.22 -24.60 10.70
CA PHE A 1021 4.16 -25.79 11.55
C PHE A 1021 5.47 -26.02 12.27
N SER A 1022 5.34 -26.54 13.48
CA SER A 1022 6.44 -26.90 14.36
C SER A 1022 6.43 -28.41 14.65
N PRO A 1023 7.56 -29.01 15.02
CA PRO A 1023 7.59 -30.38 15.52
C PRO A 1023 6.96 -30.47 16.93
N ALA A 1024 6.55 -31.67 17.34
CA ALA A 1024 6.03 -31.88 18.70
C ALA A 1024 7.09 -31.65 19.79
N LEU A 1025 8.34 -32.03 19.51
CA LEU A 1025 9.50 -31.74 20.33
C LEU A 1025 10.63 -31.19 19.45
N GLN A 1026 10.93 -29.90 19.58
CA GLN A 1026 12.09 -29.25 18.97
C GLN A 1026 13.23 -29.14 19.99
N ILE A 1027 14.44 -29.49 19.58
CA ILE A 1027 15.64 -29.31 20.38
C ILE A 1027 16.66 -28.53 19.54
N ASP A 1028 16.87 -27.27 19.92
CA ASP A 1028 17.81 -26.39 19.21
C ASP A 1028 19.25 -26.86 19.44
N TRP A 1029 19.60 -27.23 20.67
CA TRP A 1029 20.91 -27.77 21.01
C TRP A 1029 20.82 -28.97 21.95
N ASN A 1030 21.08 -30.17 21.41
CA ASN A 1030 20.87 -31.43 22.09
C ASN A 1030 22.15 -31.91 22.78
N TYR A 1031 22.15 -31.86 24.11
CA TYR A 1031 23.16 -32.48 24.97
C TYR A 1031 22.49 -33.32 26.08
N HIS A 1032 21.19 -33.57 25.91
CA HIS A 1032 20.26 -34.13 26.87
C HIS A 1032 20.21 -35.65 26.76
N VAL A 1033 19.76 -36.31 27.84
CA VAL A 1033 19.48 -37.74 27.82
C VAL A 1033 18.01 -37.95 28.11
N PHE A 1034 17.29 -38.41 27.09
CA PHE A 1034 15.86 -38.67 27.17
C PHE A 1034 15.58 -40.15 27.34
N HIS A 1035 14.63 -40.49 28.21
CA HIS A 1035 14.35 -41.88 28.55
C HIS A 1035 12.85 -42.14 28.73
N ASN A 1036 12.34 -43.23 28.12
CA ASN A 1036 10.94 -43.63 28.20
C ASN A 1036 9.95 -42.53 27.77
N LEU A 1037 10.27 -41.85 26.66
CA LEU A 1037 9.38 -40.89 26.02
C LEU A 1037 8.39 -41.60 25.09
N GLU A 1038 7.20 -41.03 24.98
CA GLU A 1038 6.19 -41.47 24.02
C GLU A 1038 5.66 -40.28 23.21
N ILE A 1039 5.98 -40.24 21.92
CA ILE A 1039 5.62 -39.13 21.03
C ILE A 1039 4.70 -39.64 19.93
N ARG A 1040 3.43 -39.25 19.96
CA ARG A 1040 2.42 -39.87 19.10
C ARG A 1040 1.32 -38.94 18.61
N ASN A 1041 0.71 -39.31 17.48
CA ASN A 1041 -0.47 -38.62 16.92
C ASN A 1041 -0.24 -37.12 16.63
N ASN A 1042 0.97 -36.73 16.21
CA ASN A 1042 1.31 -35.33 15.94
C ASN A 1042 1.08 -34.95 14.47
N PHE A 1043 0.71 -33.69 14.26
CA PHE A 1043 0.36 -33.11 12.96
C PHE A 1043 1.56 -32.93 12.03
N TRP A 1044 2.77 -32.75 12.59
CA TRP A 1044 3.99 -32.52 11.82
C TRP A 1044 5.04 -33.62 12.07
N ASN A 1045 6.27 -33.22 12.39
CA ASN A 1045 7.34 -34.11 12.84
C ASN A 1045 7.17 -34.44 14.34
N GLY A 1046 7.54 -35.65 14.74
CA GLY A 1046 7.59 -36.03 16.16
C GLY A 1046 8.70 -35.29 16.90
N ILE A 1047 9.96 -35.58 16.57
CA ILE A 1047 11.15 -34.91 17.14
C ILE A 1047 11.92 -34.21 16.02
N ASP A 1048 12.33 -32.95 16.22
CA ASP A 1048 13.31 -32.26 15.36
C ASP A 1048 14.51 -31.83 16.20
N ILE A 1049 15.71 -32.23 15.78
CA ILE A 1049 16.98 -31.92 16.45
C ILE A 1049 17.85 -31.12 15.50
N ILE A 1050 18.10 -29.86 15.86
CA ILE A 1050 18.85 -28.92 15.03
C ILE A 1050 20.34 -29.18 15.19
N TYR A 1051 20.86 -29.05 16.41
CA TYR A 1051 22.26 -29.32 16.74
C TYR A 1051 22.40 -30.37 17.83
N ASN A 1052 23.46 -31.17 17.78
CA ASN A 1052 23.85 -32.15 18.78
C ASN A 1052 25.23 -31.79 19.33
N ASP A 1053 25.40 -31.95 20.63
CA ASP A 1053 26.67 -31.79 21.32
C ASP A 1053 27.54 -33.03 21.10
N LEU A 1054 28.62 -32.86 20.33
CA LEU A 1054 29.53 -33.95 19.95
C LEU A 1054 30.33 -34.51 21.13
N ILE A 1055 30.36 -33.83 22.28
CA ILE A 1055 31.23 -34.15 23.42
C ILE A 1055 30.44 -34.86 24.52
N LYS A 1056 29.23 -34.37 24.81
CA LYS A 1056 28.34 -34.95 25.83
C LYS A 1056 27.60 -36.20 25.37
N LYS A 1057 27.63 -36.52 24.07
CA LYS A 1057 27.01 -37.70 23.46
C LYS A 1057 25.53 -37.84 23.88
N PRO A 1058 24.65 -36.95 23.42
CA PRO A 1058 23.23 -37.02 23.74
C PRO A 1058 22.63 -38.38 23.33
N ALA A 1059 21.62 -38.83 24.07
CA ALA A 1059 20.99 -40.12 23.84
C ALA A 1059 19.47 -40.08 24.04
N ILE A 1060 18.74 -40.83 23.22
CA ILE A 1060 17.32 -41.14 23.45
C ILE A 1060 17.18 -42.65 23.60
N ARG A 1061 16.64 -43.07 24.74
CA ARG A 1061 16.56 -44.48 25.14
C ARG A 1061 15.12 -44.91 25.43
N ASN A 1062 14.80 -46.16 25.13
CA ASN A 1062 13.57 -46.85 25.53
C ASN A 1062 12.29 -46.08 25.16
N SER A 1063 12.30 -45.38 24.02
CA SER A 1063 11.22 -44.44 23.66
C SER A 1063 10.48 -44.86 22.39
N ILE A 1064 9.20 -44.45 22.29
CA ILE A 1064 8.30 -44.82 21.21
C ILE A 1064 7.84 -43.56 20.50
N VAL A 1065 7.99 -43.52 19.17
CA VAL A 1065 7.55 -42.43 18.32
C VAL A 1065 6.65 -43.02 17.24
N THR A 1066 5.34 -42.72 17.26
CA THR A 1066 4.37 -43.41 16.40
C THR A 1066 3.24 -42.53 15.88
N ASN A 1067 2.72 -42.81 14.68
CA ASN A 1067 1.56 -42.11 14.11
C ASN A 1067 1.76 -40.59 13.97
N ASN A 1068 2.91 -40.16 13.45
CA ASN A 1068 3.18 -38.74 13.15
C ASN A 1068 2.94 -38.49 11.66
N ARG A 1069 2.24 -37.42 11.30
CA ARG A 1069 1.81 -37.20 9.91
C ARG A 1069 2.98 -37.02 8.93
N ARG A 1070 4.09 -36.43 9.36
CA ARG A 1070 5.32 -36.30 8.56
C ARG A 1070 6.39 -37.29 9.01
N ASN A 1071 7.45 -36.81 9.66
CA ASN A 1071 8.58 -37.65 10.06
C ASN A 1071 8.45 -38.06 11.53
N GLY A 1072 8.91 -39.27 11.89
CA GLY A 1072 9.03 -39.66 13.30
C GLY A 1072 10.10 -38.82 14.00
N MET A 1073 11.32 -38.86 13.46
CA MET A 1073 12.43 -38.01 13.89
C MET A 1073 13.08 -37.31 12.70
N HIS A 1074 13.44 -36.05 12.87
CA HIS A 1074 14.17 -35.22 11.93
C HIS A 1074 15.48 -34.75 12.58
N LEU A 1075 16.62 -35.08 11.98
CA LEU A 1075 17.94 -34.79 12.50
C LEU A 1075 18.69 -33.90 11.51
N ARG A 1076 19.28 -32.81 11.99
CA ARG A 1076 20.06 -31.88 11.16
C ARG A 1076 21.55 -31.90 11.45
N SER A 1077 21.95 -32.50 12.56
CA SER A 1077 23.35 -32.73 12.89
C SER A 1077 23.62 -34.17 13.31
N VAL A 1078 24.88 -34.59 13.18
CA VAL A 1078 25.38 -35.89 13.65
C VAL A 1078 25.70 -35.86 15.16
N GLY A 1079 25.84 -37.03 15.79
CA GLY A 1079 26.36 -37.14 17.17
C GLY A 1079 25.38 -37.62 18.24
N ILE A 1080 24.21 -38.16 17.87
CA ILE A 1080 23.21 -38.69 18.81
C ILE A 1080 23.23 -40.22 18.89
N THR A 1081 22.98 -40.76 20.07
CA THR A 1081 22.78 -42.20 20.30
C THR A 1081 21.29 -42.53 20.42
N LEU A 1082 20.82 -43.51 19.66
CA LEU A 1082 19.44 -44.01 19.73
C LEU A 1082 19.48 -45.48 20.18
N GLU A 1083 18.83 -45.80 21.29
CA GLU A 1083 18.87 -47.13 21.91
C GLU A 1083 17.45 -47.58 22.27
N GLU A 1084 17.08 -48.81 21.92
CA GLU A 1084 15.74 -49.36 22.18
C GLU A 1084 14.59 -48.41 21.74
N MET A 1085 14.73 -47.81 20.56
CA MET A 1085 13.76 -46.88 19.98
C MET A 1085 12.78 -47.59 19.02
N SER A 1086 11.49 -47.26 19.11
CA SER A 1086 10.48 -47.70 18.13
C SER A 1086 9.94 -46.52 17.33
N LEU A 1087 10.15 -46.53 16.01
CA LEU A 1087 9.73 -45.49 15.06
C LEU A 1087 8.74 -46.09 14.05
N THR A 1088 7.43 -45.91 14.26
CA THR A 1088 6.40 -46.64 13.47
C THR A 1088 5.28 -45.75 12.97
N ARG A 1089 4.67 -46.09 11.82
CA ARG A 1089 3.46 -45.41 11.28
C ARG A 1089 3.61 -43.89 11.07
N SER A 1090 4.80 -43.40 10.71
CA SER A 1090 4.98 -42.01 10.27
C SER A 1090 4.64 -41.87 8.78
N GLY A 1091 4.03 -40.75 8.37
CA GLY A 1091 3.51 -40.59 7.01
C GLY A 1091 4.57 -40.39 5.92
N GLN A 1092 5.72 -39.78 6.23
CA GLN A 1092 6.86 -39.61 5.31
C GLN A 1092 8.00 -40.57 5.61
N ALA A 1093 8.68 -40.39 6.77
CA ALA A 1093 9.81 -41.23 7.17
C ALA A 1093 9.81 -41.50 8.67
N GLY A 1094 10.31 -42.67 9.09
CA GLY A 1094 10.55 -42.96 10.51
C GLY A 1094 11.65 -42.06 11.09
N LEU A 1095 12.79 -42.00 10.41
CA LEU A 1095 13.92 -41.12 10.71
C LEU A 1095 14.39 -40.44 9.41
N ARG A 1096 14.55 -39.12 9.45
CA ARG A 1096 15.02 -38.30 8.33
C ARG A 1096 16.24 -37.50 8.77
N TYR A 1097 17.33 -37.57 8.02
CA TYR A 1097 18.50 -36.73 8.22
C TYR A 1097 18.58 -35.68 7.10
N ASN A 1098 18.53 -34.40 7.45
CA ASN A 1098 18.70 -33.29 6.52
C ASN A 1098 19.43 -32.13 7.22
N PRO A 1099 20.70 -31.87 6.90
CA PRO A 1099 21.48 -30.85 7.57
C PRO A 1099 21.13 -29.40 7.17
N SER A 1100 20.24 -29.22 6.20
CA SER A 1100 19.78 -27.88 5.80
C SER A 1100 19.01 -27.22 6.94
N ILE A 1101 19.36 -25.97 7.26
CA ILE A 1101 18.67 -25.11 8.22
C ILE A 1101 18.30 -23.82 7.48
N SER A 1102 17.06 -23.35 7.63
CA SER A 1102 16.59 -22.11 7.02
C SER A 1102 17.17 -20.88 7.73
N SER A 1103 17.35 -19.80 6.99
CA SER A 1103 17.82 -18.50 7.52
C SER A 1103 17.01 -18.00 8.72
N SER A 1104 15.68 -18.05 8.61
CA SER A 1104 14.75 -17.60 9.65
C SER A 1104 14.92 -18.38 10.95
N LEU A 1105 14.90 -19.71 10.88
CA LEU A 1105 15.11 -20.60 12.03
C LEU A 1105 16.49 -20.37 12.68
N GLN A 1106 17.54 -20.15 11.88
CA GLN A 1106 18.86 -19.86 12.42
C GLN A 1106 18.90 -18.52 13.16
N ARG A 1107 18.34 -17.47 12.56
CA ARG A 1107 18.25 -16.12 13.15
C ARG A 1107 17.46 -16.16 14.46
N ASP A 1108 16.33 -16.86 14.47
CA ASP A 1108 15.51 -17.07 15.66
C ASP A 1108 16.27 -17.84 16.76
N ILE A 1109 17.02 -18.89 16.44
CA ILE A 1109 17.85 -19.59 17.45
C ILE A 1109 18.92 -18.65 18.00
N VAL A 1110 19.67 -17.96 17.15
CA VAL A 1110 20.86 -17.22 17.59
C VAL A 1110 20.51 -15.90 18.29
N SER A 1111 19.42 -15.24 17.91
CA SER A 1111 18.99 -13.97 18.51
C SER A 1111 18.68 -14.07 20.02
N TRP A 1112 18.41 -15.28 20.55
CA TRP A 1112 18.34 -15.50 22.00
C TRP A 1112 19.63 -15.10 22.75
N LEU A 1113 20.78 -15.06 22.07
CA LEU A 1113 22.06 -14.64 22.63
C LEU A 1113 22.25 -13.11 22.66
N ASP A 1114 21.41 -12.33 21.97
CA ASP A 1114 21.53 -10.86 21.99
C ASP A 1114 21.00 -10.23 23.31
N MET A 1115 20.27 -11.00 24.13
CA MET A 1115 19.71 -10.55 25.41
C MET A 1115 20.76 -10.55 26.55
N ARG A 1116 21.80 -9.71 26.42
CA ARG A 1116 22.93 -9.62 27.36
C ARG A 1116 22.57 -9.29 28.82
N GLU A 1117 21.39 -8.72 29.07
CA GLU A 1117 20.98 -8.21 30.39
C GLU A 1117 20.54 -9.30 31.39
N GLN A 1118 20.54 -10.59 31.01
CA GLN A 1118 20.24 -11.67 31.96
C GLN A 1118 21.50 -12.13 32.70
N PRO A 1119 21.55 -12.05 34.05
CA PRO A 1119 22.70 -12.47 34.86
C PRO A 1119 23.18 -13.91 34.58
N GLU A 1120 22.26 -14.80 34.20
CA GLU A 1120 22.54 -16.20 33.87
C GLU A 1120 23.19 -16.36 32.49
N LEU A 1121 22.96 -15.42 31.56
CA LEU A 1121 23.64 -15.35 30.27
C LEU A 1121 25.06 -14.79 30.40
N GLU A 1122 25.29 -13.87 31.33
CA GLU A 1122 26.64 -13.39 31.68
C GLU A 1122 27.55 -14.55 32.11
N ALA A 1123 27.01 -15.58 32.79
CA ALA A 1123 27.74 -16.78 33.19
C ALA A 1123 28.22 -17.66 32.00
N ASN A 1124 27.56 -17.57 30.84
CA ASN A 1124 27.91 -18.34 29.63
C ASN A 1124 28.87 -17.58 28.68
N ASN A 1125 29.56 -16.52 29.16
CA ASN A 1125 30.40 -15.54 28.45
C ASN A 1125 30.19 -15.50 26.91
N ILE A 1126 29.46 -14.48 26.46
CA ILE A 1126 29.21 -14.21 25.05
C ILE A 1126 30.22 -13.17 24.54
N TYR A 1127 31.04 -13.56 23.57
CA TYR A 1127 32.06 -12.73 22.93
C TYR A 1127 31.61 -12.33 21.52
N ILE A 1128 31.52 -11.02 21.24
CA ILE A 1128 31.21 -10.49 19.91
C ILE A 1128 32.51 -10.29 19.12
N ILE A 1129 32.49 -10.60 17.82
CA ILE A 1129 33.59 -10.43 16.88
C ILE A 1129 33.03 -9.69 15.64
N PRO A 1130 33.73 -8.69 15.09
CA PRO A 1130 34.96 -8.09 15.60
C PRO A 1130 34.69 -7.11 16.74
N ASP A 1131 35.48 -7.24 17.80
CA ASP A 1131 35.58 -6.31 18.92
C ASP A 1131 37.06 -6.24 19.34
N ASN A 1132 37.69 -5.06 19.21
CA ASN A 1132 39.11 -4.87 19.51
C ASN A 1132 39.47 -5.16 20.98
N ALA A 1133 38.49 -5.23 21.89
CA ALA A 1133 38.73 -5.66 23.27
C ALA A 1133 39.25 -7.10 23.36
N TYR A 1134 38.99 -7.95 22.35
CA TYR A 1134 39.24 -9.40 22.42
C TYR A 1134 40.19 -9.89 21.30
N HIS A 1135 41.47 -9.51 21.37
CA HIS A 1135 42.51 -10.06 20.49
C HIS A 1135 42.92 -11.50 20.84
N THR A 1136 42.86 -11.83 22.14
CA THR A 1136 43.09 -13.17 22.67
C THR A 1136 41.97 -13.50 23.65
N ILE A 1137 41.24 -14.58 23.39
CA ILE A 1137 40.20 -15.06 24.30
C ILE A 1137 40.78 -16.23 25.07
N GLU A 1138 40.95 -16.02 26.38
CA GLU A 1138 41.35 -17.08 27.29
C GLU A 1138 40.10 -17.78 27.84
N VAL A 1139 39.94 -19.05 27.48
CA VAL A 1139 38.89 -19.91 27.97
C VAL A 1139 39.44 -20.72 29.16
N ILE A 1140 39.01 -20.34 30.36
CA ILE A 1140 39.38 -21.00 31.61
C ILE A 1140 38.40 -22.15 31.88
N GLU A 1141 38.93 -23.31 32.27
CA GLU A 1141 38.13 -24.45 32.74
C GLU A 1141 37.27 -24.04 33.95
N SER A 1142 35.96 -23.88 33.77
CA SER A 1142 35.04 -23.60 34.89
C SER A 1142 34.64 -24.89 35.60
N HIS A 1143 34.60 -24.88 36.93
CA HIS A 1143 34.03 -25.97 37.75
C HIS A 1143 32.54 -26.27 37.46
N LEU A 1144 31.86 -25.39 36.72
CA LEU A 1144 30.41 -25.41 36.46
C LEU A 1144 30.03 -25.84 35.03
N ASN A 1145 30.97 -26.33 34.20
CA ASN A 1145 30.70 -26.66 32.78
C ASN A 1145 30.03 -25.52 31.97
N GLN A 1146 30.41 -24.26 32.22
CA GLN A 1146 29.86 -23.10 31.50
C GLN A 1146 30.21 -23.13 30.00
N ARG A 1147 29.22 -22.85 29.15
CA ARG A 1147 29.43 -22.70 27.70
C ARG A 1147 30.02 -21.32 27.42
N LYS A 1148 30.68 -21.14 26.29
CA LYS A 1148 31.25 -19.85 25.86
C LYS A 1148 30.84 -19.63 24.41
N PHE A 1149 30.09 -18.58 24.13
CA PHE A 1149 29.59 -18.31 22.78
C PHE A 1149 30.45 -17.25 22.11
N LEU A 1150 30.92 -17.53 20.90
CA LEU A 1150 31.49 -16.51 20.02
C LEU A 1150 30.43 -16.16 18.99
N ILE A 1151 30.31 -14.88 18.68
CA ILE A 1151 29.26 -14.34 17.83
C ILE A 1151 29.94 -13.41 16.86
N ALA A 1152 29.87 -13.70 15.56
CA ALA A 1152 30.32 -12.76 14.55
C ALA A 1152 29.11 -11.99 14.00
N LYS A 1153 29.13 -10.66 14.15
CA LYS A 1153 28.06 -9.76 13.68
C LYS A 1153 28.64 -8.39 13.28
N PRO A 1154 27.91 -7.60 12.48
CA PRO A 1154 28.36 -6.26 12.11
C PRO A 1154 28.64 -5.40 13.34
N THR A 1155 29.82 -4.78 13.39
CA THR A 1155 30.21 -3.80 14.41
C THR A 1155 30.76 -2.54 13.74
N ALA A 1156 30.96 -1.47 14.50
CA ALA A 1156 31.56 -0.24 13.96
C ALA A 1156 32.96 -0.46 13.36
N GLU A 1157 33.64 -1.53 13.77
CA GLU A 1157 34.97 -1.95 13.31
C GLU A 1157 34.93 -2.68 11.95
N CYS A 1158 33.74 -3.13 11.58
CA CYS A 1158 33.47 -3.98 10.43
C CYS A 1158 32.06 -3.68 9.89
N PRO A 1159 31.84 -2.48 9.32
CA PRO A 1159 30.55 -2.10 8.74
C PRO A 1159 30.30 -2.84 7.42
N GLU A 1160 29.03 -2.88 6.99
CA GLU A 1160 28.55 -3.52 5.75
C GLU A 1160 29.05 -2.83 4.46
N VAL A 1161 30.36 -2.79 4.21
CA VAL A 1161 30.91 -2.18 2.99
C VAL A 1161 31.00 -3.24 1.87
N PRO A 1162 30.31 -3.09 0.72
CA PRO A 1162 30.11 -4.16 -0.28
C PRO A 1162 31.37 -4.68 -1.01
N LEU A 1163 32.56 -4.14 -0.73
CA LEU A 1163 33.76 -4.37 -1.53
C LEU A 1163 34.99 -4.81 -0.70
N GLU A 1164 34.94 -4.74 0.64
CA GLU A 1164 36.07 -5.10 1.49
C GLU A 1164 35.73 -6.26 2.42
N ARG A 1165 36.51 -7.35 2.36
CA ARG A 1165 36.38 -8.48 3.28
C ARG A 1165 36.86 -8.07 4.67
N CYS A 1166 35.99 -8.19 5.66
CA CYS A 1166 36.33 -7.86 7.03
C CYS A 1166 37.12 -9.00 7.71
N LEU A 1167 38.44 -8.93 7.72
CA LEU A 1167 39.28 -9.99 8.29
C LEU A 1167 39.69 -9.66 9.74
N PHE A 1168 39.31 -10.51 10.70
CA PHE A 1168 39.70 -10.38 12.10
C PHE A 1168 40.56 -11.58 12.56
N ASN A 1169 41.78 -11.29 13.03
CA ASN A 1169 42.68 -12.32 13.56
C ASN A 1169 42.55 -12.41 15.09
N MET A 1170 42.09 -13.55 15.58
CA MET A 1170 41.89 -13.79 17.01
C MET A 1170 42.68 -15.03 17.46
N LYS A 1171 43.24 -15.00 18.68
CA LYS A 1171 43.87 -16.18 19.31
C LYS A 1171 42.95 -16.75 20.39
N LEU A 1172 42.62 -18.02 20.29
CA LEU A 1172 41.90 -18.76 21.35
C LEU A 1172 42.92 -19.52 22.19
N HIS A 1173 42.97 -19.23 23.50
CA HIS A 1173 43.86 -19.88 24.45
C HIS A 1173 43.01 -20.64 25.48
N ALA A 1174 43.31 -21.91 25.73
CA ALA A 1174 42.65 -22.69 26.79
C ALA A 1174 43.60 -22.85 27.98
N SER A 1175 43.14 -22.50 29.19
CA SER A 1175 43.90 -22.72 30.44
C SER A 1175 43.07 -23.56 31.42
N GLY A 1176 43.71 -24.51 32.10
CA GLY A 1176 43.05 -25.44 33.02
C GLY A 1176 43.91 -25.73 34.25
N PHE A 1177 43.28 -25.86 35.41
CA PHE A 1177 43.92 -26.16 36.69
C PHE A 1177 43.41 -27.51 37.20
N GLY A 1178 44.03 -28.60 36.74
CA GLY A 1178 43.72 -29.94 37.25
C GLY A 1178 44.75 -31.00 36.86
N TYR A 1179 45.51 -31.48 37.86
CA TYR A 1179 46.30 -32.73 37.81
C TYR A 1179 47.30 -32.92 36.65
N GLY A 1180 47.98 -31.86 36.21
CA GLY A 1180 49.10 -31.99 35.25
C GLY A 1180 48.70 -32.44 33.83
N LEU A 1181 47.41 -32.36 33.48
CA LEU A 1181 46.91 -32.63 32.13
C LEU A 1181 46.73 -31.32 31.34
N PRO A 1182 47.08 -31.29 30.03
CA PRO A 1182 46.87 -30.11 29.20
C PRO A 1182 45.37 -29.81 28.97
N ALA A 1183 45.00 -28.52 28.98
CA ALA A 1183 43.66 -28.04 28.66
C ALA A 1183 43.30 -28.33 27.19
N LYS A 1184 42.02 -28.62 26.91
CA LYS A 1184 41.53 -29.09 25.60
C LYS A 1184 40.27 -28.33 25.19
N MET A 1185 40.18 -27.93 23.92
CA MET A 1185 39.08 -27.14 23.37
C MET A 1185 38.50 -27.84 22.14
N ALA A 1186 37.18 -28.00 22.10
CA ALA A 1186 36.45 -28.39 20.89
C ALA A 1186 35.80 -27.15 20.27
N ILE A 1187 35.58 -27.18 18.95
CA ILE A 1187 35.07 -26.03 18.21
C ILE A 1187 34.04 -26.55 17.22
N GLN A 1188 32.81 -26.04 17.33
CA GLN A 1188 31.71 -26.38 16.43
C GLN A 1188 31.28 -25.14 15.65
N VAL A 1189 32.01 -24.87 14.56
CA VAL A 1189 31.72 -23.77 13.64
C VAL A 1189 30.34 -23.99 13.01
N SER A 1190 29.46 -23.01 13.18
CA SER A 1190 28.13 -22.99 12.56
C SER A 1190 28.00 -21.73 11.69
N ALA A 1191 28.87 -21.60 10.68
CA ALA A 1191 29.02 -20.39 9.86
C ALA A 1191 28.06 -20.37 8.66
N PHE A 1192 27.35 -19.26 8.42
CA PHE A 1192 26.53 -19.06 7.21
C PHE A 1192 26.42 -17.59 6.79
N THR A 1193 26.43 -17.37 5.48
CA THR A 1193 26.28 -16.09 4.77
C THR A 1193 24.82 -15.87 4.36
N ILE A 1194 24.07 -15.05 5.10
CA ILE A 1194 22.76 -14.52 4.67
C ILE A 1194 22.61 -13.11 5.26
N ASP A 1195 22.41 -12.10 4.41
CA ASP A 1195 22.24 -10.69 4.79
C ASP A 1195 23.27 -10.17 5.82
N HIS A 1196 24.55 -10.24 5.44
CA HIS A 1196 25.68 -9.54 6.08
C HIS A 1196 26.07 -9.90 7.53
N ALA A 1197 25.56 -11.00 8.12
CA ALA A 1197 26.02 -11.49 9.43
C ALA A 1197 26.36 -13.00 9.44
N THR A 1198 27.64 -13.34 9.61
CA THR A 1198 28.13 -14.72 9.73
C THR A 1198 28.31 -15.09 11.20
N TRP A 1199 27.42 -15.89 11.79
CA TRP A 1199 27.52 -16.30 13.20
C TRP A 1199 28.40 -17.54 13.34
N ILE A 1200 29.33 -17.61 14.31
CA ILE A 1200 30.20 -18.80 14.49
C ILE A 1200 30.22 -19.22 15.96
N MET A 1201 29.54 -20.32 16.29
CA MET A 1201 29.54 -20.89 17.64
C MET A 1201 30.83 -21.70 17.93
N PHE A 1202 31.27 -21.76 19.19
CA PHE A 1202 32.42 -22.57 19.63
C PHE A 1202 32.07 -23.20 20.99
N LEU A 1203 32.63 -24.36 21.35
CA LEU A 1203 32.32 -25.01 22.62
C LEU A 1203 33.52 -25.78 23.19
N ALA A 1204 34.22 -25.19 24.16
CA ALA A 1204 35.41 -25.79 24.75
C ALA A 1204 35.05 -26.81 25.83
N THR A 1205 35.12 -28.13 25.56
CA THR A 1205 35.23 -29.16 26.60
C THR A 1205 36.11 -30.34 26.17
N ARG A 1206 36.62 -31.11 27.15
CA ARG A 1206 37.68 -32.16 27.03
C ARG A 1206 37.59 -33.06 25.77
N TYR A 1207 38.53 -32.96 24.82
CA TYR A 1207 39.37 -34.06 24.26
C TYR A 1207 40.42 -33.55 23.22
N GLN A 1208 41.45 -34.37 22.92
CA GLN A 1208 42.80 -34.02 22.40
C GLN A 1208 42.89 -33.17 21.12
N HIS A 1209 43.54 -31.99 21.15
CA HIS A 1209 44.79 -31.63 20.42
C HIS A 1209 45.12 -30.11 20.52
N GLN A 1210 46.38 -29.76 20.21
CA GLN A 1210 47.01 -28.43 20.28
C GLN A 1210 46.56 -27.47 19.16
N ILE A 1211 46.39 -26.20 19.56
CA ILE A 1211 46.65 -24.92 18.85
C ILE A 1211 46.56 -24.96 17.31
N THR A 1212 45.55 -24.27 16.79
CA THR A 1212 45.52 -23.78 15.40
C THR A 1212 45.15 -22.30 15.43
N LYS A 1213 45.90 -21.47 14.69
CA LYS A 1213 45.56 -20.06 14.46
C LYS A 1213 44.27 -20.06 13.63
N PHE A 1214 43.16 -19.58 14.19
CA PHE A 1214 41.90 -19.44 13.46
C PHE A 1214 41.84 -18.05 12.85
N THR A 1215 41.77 -17.97 11.53
CA THR A 1215 41.36 -16.75 10.83
C THR A 1215 39.86 -16.88 10.58
N ILE A 1216 39.06 -16.07 11.26
CA ILE A 1216 37.63 -15.99 10.99
C ILE A 1216 37.49 -15.08 9.77
N GLN A 1217 37.08 -15.68 8.65
CA GLN A 1217 36.64 -14.95 7.47
C GLN A 1217 35.11 -14.85 7.56
N PRO A 1218 34.54 -13.73 7.99
CA PRO A 1218 33.16 -13.42 7.68
C PRO A 1218 33.13 -13.17 6.16
N GLU A 1219 32.57 -14.12 5.41
CA GLU A 1219 32.03 -13.79 4.08
C GLU A 1219 30.72 -13.04 4.24
#